data_AF-A0A938N432-F1
#
_entry.id   AF-A0A938N432-F1
#
_cell.length_a   1.000
_cell.length_b   1.000
_cell.length_c   1.000
_cell.angle_alpha   90.00
_cell.angle_beta   90.00
_cell.angle_gamma   90.00
#
_symmetry.space_group_name_H-M   'P 1'
#
loop_
_entity.id
_entity.type
_entity.pdbx_description
1 polymer ?
#
loop_
_entity_poly.entity_id
_entity_poly.type
_entity_poly.pdbx_seq_one_letter_code
_entity_poly.pdbx_strand_id
1 'polypeptide(L)'
;MSAFLGMVRRELIALIGTMSGWTVFAAVLAIGLVVTLQSVLVDGALLDLRPALVAVMWSMLLLAPALGIRATVTERRSGLWEVLLSTPASARVLTVGRWCGAVIVSTTITMFVCGACAVLAWCVSAPDWGALAAAILGIALAASALIAWTLAIGALAGSAEAAYALTLACAAGWAMVTAALTGSSAPGVADIGFALSPLHRLDDFLLGLVDLSNVVMFAGLAAAGLGVATGLGATEVARSAQALGLRRWAMPVAHGAAWCVIALAAFALARSPQWRVQSDWTRAGLFEISAPTRELLASMQGTWRITLVAPGDVDAQIRVQVGQVLGAIEDAARAEGRELSVASFDPAAPGDATAYGAWLEELDQRFTRDQRAYDQALGRAAEDLDAFERFTAAVRPDLRDTVAALPASSADRTSIDQVRGLFDQLSEQFPAFRQRVDGLRVASEERPFPDRAGAARAYEELFRAWSQQLVGIARDLVERSVGDDVPDALRTFVAEHARAFDAQGQSLRLAQDRLLLLPQDEPGRLAEAISRGSAAVIEGPSGVAVLPGWQLFPSEVGERAPDRRFRGEEAIAAAIRSLQSSERLCVVLVHAEPRSLMKPSANGADLASLVDAVRLGRGEVLEWIVTAGGEPTGADGARRAYLIVPPNERSVGEPSRRERELLSVARRLIERGDPVILSIGPSVRALAGQVDPWAGLATALGASANTGGIVVDDVAVGEGRREPRSDQLFAGLRGDGALARALDGQRVRLPSVVSLEPTAGAVTLAEVEPAPGRRIDREWRAGSRRRADDSLEASVAAIVAHEPVPGRRSIVIACPDWMLSAVAARRTPVAGGHTALTDPGNLALATQGALWVAGLDPLMSASAAARDAARVQAVPGLWWAMSLPVIVLAVGALVVRRRGAA
;
A
#
# COMPACT_ATOMS: atom_id res chain seq x y z
N MET A 1 45.71 36.36 19.71
CA MET A 1 44.79 35.54 18.90
C MET A 1 45.62 34.40 18.32
N SER A 2 45.25 33.13 18.53
CA SER A 2 46.03 32.01 18.00
C SER A 2 46.04 32.06 16.45
N ALA A 3 47.11 31.59 15.81
CA ALA A 3 47.24 31.60 14.35
C ALA A 3 46.06 30.89 13.65
N PHE A 4 45.51 29.86 14.29
CA PHE A 4 44.30 29.16 13.86
C PHE A 4 43.07 30.08 13.80
N LEU A 5 42.73 30.77 14.91
CA LEU A 5 41.59 31.69 14.96
C LEU A 5 41.76 32.88 14.01
N GLY A 6 43.00 33.34 13.82
CA GLY A 6 43.35 34.32 12.80
C GLY A 6 42.97 33.87 11.40
N MET A 7 43.32 32.63 11.05
CA MET A 7 43.02 32.05 9.75
C MET A 7 41.52 31.88 9.52
N VAL A 8 40.81 31.30 10.50
CA VAL A 8 39.35 31.11 10.44
C VAL A 8 38.65 32.45 10.23
N ARG A 9 38.98 33.46 11.05
CA ARG A 9 38.39 34.81 10.93
C ARG A 9 38.63 35.39 9.54
N ARG A 10 39.83 35.23 8.99
CA ARG A 10 40.16 35.74 7.65
C ARG A 10 39.31 35.08 6.58
N GLU A 11 39.13 33.76 6.62
CA GLU A 11 38.27 33.06 5.65
C GLU A 11 36.81 33.47 5.75
N LEU A 12 36.27 33.60 6.96
CA LEU A 12 34.90 34.08 7.16
C LEU A 12 34.70 35.47 6.55
N ILE A 13 35.62 36.38 6.85
CA ILE A 13 35.62 37.74 6.31
C ILE A 13 35.77 37.71 4.79
N ALA A 14 36.61 36.83 4.26
CA ALA A 14 36.79 36.70 2.82
C ALA A 14 35.48 36.24 2.16
N LEU A 15 34.82 35.20 2.67
CA LEU A 15 33.63 34.56 2.08
C LEU A 15 32.38 35.45 2.18
N ILE A 16 32.17 36.09 3.33
CA ILE A 16 31.03 36.99 3.55
C ILE A 16 31.27 38.37 2.90
N GLY A 17 32.52 38.72 2.65
CA GLY A 17 32.92 40.03 2.15
C GLY A 17 32.74 40.28 0.66
N THR A 18 32.30 39.30 -0.13
CA THR A 18 32.14 39.42 -1.59
C THR A 18 30.69 39.21 -1.99
N MET A 19 30.21 40.00 -2.98
CA MET A 19 28.83 39.85 -3.48
C MET A 19 28.55 38.46 -4.05
N SER A 20 29.57 37.79 -4.60
CA SER A 20 29.44 36.42 -5.09
C SER A 20 28.99 35.42 -4.02
N GLY A 21 29.39 35.59 -2.76
CA GLY A 21 28.95 34.72 -1.66
C GLY A 21 27.46 34.90 -1.36
N TRP A 22 27.00 36.16 -1.36
CA TRP A 22 25.60 36.51 -1.14
C TRP A 22 24.69 36.11 -2.30
N THR A 23 25.17 36.19 -3.55
CA THR A 23 24.39 35.70 -4.71
C THR A 23 24.16 34.22 -4.66
N VAL A 24 25.17 33.44 -4.25
CA VAL A 24 25.02 31.99 -4.14
C VAL A 24 24.13 31.62 -2.97
N PHE A 25 24.27 32.30 -1.82
CA PHE A 25 23.35 32.13 -0.70
C PHE A 25 21.89 32.41 -1.10
N ALA A 26 21.63 33.51 -1.79
CA ALA A 26 20.29 33.85 -2.29
C ALA A 26 19.75 32.80 -3.28
N ALA A 27 20.60 32.24 -4.15
CA ALA A 27 20.20 31.20 -5.09
C ALA A 27 19.79 29.89 -4.40
N VAL A 28 20.60 29.41 -3.44
CA VAL A 28 20.27 28.21 -2.65
C VAL A 28 18.98 28.43 -1.86
N LEU A 29 18.83 29.61 -1.24
CA LEU A 29 17.61 29.97 -0.53
C LEU A 29 16.40 29.95 -1.46
N ALA A 30 16.50 30.55 -2.65
CA ALA A 30 15.42 30.54 -3.63
C ALA A 30 15.01 29.12 -4.04
N ILE A 31 15.99 28.24 -4.32
CA ILE A 31 15.72 26.83 -4.66
C ILE A 31 14.97 26.12 -3.52
N GLY A 32 15.45 26.24 -2.28
CA GLY A 32 14.81 25.61 -1.12
C GLY A 32 13.38 26.10 -0.90
N LEU A 33 13.15 27.42 -1.01
CA LEU A 33 11.82 28.01 -0.83
C LEU A 33 10.86 27.63 -1.97
N VAL A 34 11.31 27.62 -3.23
CA VAL A 34 10.49 27.21 -4.38
C VAL A 34 10.04 25.76 -4.23
N VAL A 35 10.95 24.84 -3.89
CA VAL A 35 10.61 23.43 -3.66
C VAL A 35 9.69 23.27 -2.45
N THR A 36 9.86 24.07 -1.41
CA THR A 36 8.93 24.06 -0.26
C THR A 36 7.51 24.46 -0.69
N LEU A 37 7.37 25.54 -1.45
CA LEU A 37 6.06 26.00 -1.93
C LEU A 37 5.41 25.02 -2.91
N GLN A 38 6.18 24.29 -3.72
CA GLN A 38 5.65 23.41 -4.77
C GLN A 38 5.46 21.95 -4.35
N SER A 39 6.35 21.41 -3.51
CA SER A 39 6.43 19.97 -3.22
C SER A 39 6.12 19.61 -1.77
N VAL A 40 6.34 20.55 -0.84
CA VAL A 40 6.08 20.36 0.61
C VAL A 40 4.67 20.83 0.97
N LEU A 41 4.29 22.04 0.55
CA LEU A 41 3.00 22.66 0.86
C LEU A 41 1.93 22.31 -0.18
N VAL A 42 1.54 21.03 -0.23
CA VAL A 42 0.46 20.54 -1.11
C VAL A 42 -0.81 20.34 -0.30
N ASP A 43 -1.92 20.93 -0.72
CA ASP A 43 -3.20 20.87 0.00
C ASP A 43 -3.64 19.42 0.28
N GLY A 44 -4.01 19.14 1.54
CA GLY A 44 -4.49 17.82 1.98
C GLY A 44 -3.41 16.73 2.09
N ALA A 45 -2.15 17.06 1.80
CA ALA A 45 -1.02 16.14 1.98
C ALA A 45 -0.44 16.15 3.41
N LEU A 46 0.29 15.09 3.74
CA LEU A 46 1.20 15.06 4.90
C LEU A 46 2.34 16.06 4.69
N LEU A 47 2.68 16.82 5.73
CA LEU A 47 3.78 17.77 5.71
C LEU A 47 5.13 17.03 5.79
N ASP A 48 5.78 16.84 4.64
CA ASP A 48 7.11 16.23 4.53
C ASP A 48 8.13 17.26 4.01
N LEU A 49 9.15 17.58 4.82
CA LEU A 49 10.22 18.52 4.46
C LEU A 49 11.26 17.90 3.51
N ARG A 50 11.30 16.57 3.35
CA ARG A 50 12.35 15.86 2.61
C ARG A 50 12.58 16.40 1.20
N PRO A 51 11.57 16.71 0.36
CA PRO A 51 11.80 17.29 -0.96
C PRO A 51 12.64 18.57 -0.92
N ALA A 52 12.33 19.48 0.02
CA ALA A 52 13.10 20.71 0.21
C ALA A 52 14.51 20.41 0.72
N LEU A 53 14.67 19.46 1.65
CA LEU A 53 15.97 19.07 2.19
C LEU A 53 16.87 18.39 1.12
N VAL A 54 16.30 17.58 0.23
CA VAL A 54 16.99 16.99 -0.93
C VAL A 54 17.46 18.09 -1.88
N ALA A 55 16.63 19.10 -2.15
CA ALA A 55 17.01 20.23 -2.98
C ALA A 55 18.16 21.04 -2.36
N VAL A 56 18.12 21.28 -1.04
CA VAL A 56 19.20 21.92 -0.29
C VAL A 56 20.47 21.05 -0.29
N MET A 57 20.35 19.74 -0.12
CA MET A 57 21.45 18.78 -0.18
C MET A 57 22.19 18.88 -1.52
N TRP A 58 21.49 18.74 -2.65
CA TRP A 58 22.10 18.83 -3.98
C TRP A 58 22.73 20.20 -4.22
N SER A 59 22.06 21.27 -3.78
CA SER A 59 22.60 22.63 -3.84
C SER A 59 23.89 22.77 -3.03
N MET A 60 23.96 22.17 -1.84
CA MET A 60 25.15 22.16 -1.00
C MET A 60 26.28 21.28 -1.56
N LEU A 61 25.96 20.13 -2.17
CA LEU A 61 26.95 19.28 -2.83
C LEU A 61 27.66 20.03 -3.98
N LEU A 62 26.94 20.89 -4.70
CA LEU A 62 27.50 21.76 -5.73
C LEU A 62 28.25 22.96 -5.14
N LEU A 63 27.72 23.56 -4.05
CA LEU A 63 28.33 24.73 -3.42
C LEU A 63 29.60 24.43 -2.62
N ALA A 64 29.65 23.29 -1.93
CA ALA A 64 30.74 22.96 -1.01
C ALA A 64 32.12 23.01 -1.69
N PRO A 65 32.32 22.43 -2.90
CA PRO A 65 33.57 22.60 -3.62
C PRO A 65 33.88 24.05 -3.99
N ALA A 66 32.89 24.85 -4.38
CA ALA A 66 33.13 26.26 -4.72
C ALA A 66 33.66 27.07 -3.51
N LEU A 67 33.22 26.75 -2.29
CA LEU A 67 33.72 27.37 -1.06
C LEU A 67 35.18 26.99 -0.76
N GLY A 68 35.58 25.75 -1.03
CA GLY A 68 36.94 25.26 -0.76
C GLY A 68 38.02 25.79 -1.71
N ILE A 69 37.70 26.00 -2.99
CA ILE A 69 38.68 26.31 -4.06
C ILE A 69 39.37 27.65 -3.87
N ARG A 70 38.61 28.65 -3.42
CA ARG A 70 39.08 30.03 -3.30
C ARG A 70 40.30 30.14 -2.37
N ALA A 71 40.35 29.32 -1.33
CA ALA A 71 41.39 29.40 -0.32
C ALA A 71 42.79 28.94 -0.80
N THR A 72 42.88 28.23 -1.93
CA THR A 72 44.16 27.71 -2.44
C THR A 72 44.54 28.28 -3.80
N VAL A 73 43.63 28.31 -4.77
CA VAL A 73 43.99 28.69 -6.14
C VAL A 73 44.07 30.20 -6.31
N THR A 74 43.14 30.95 -5.70
CA THR A 74 43.12 32.41 -5.78
C THR A 74 44.33 33.02 -5.07
N GLU A 75 44.75 32.43 -3.94
CA GLU A 75 45.91 32.88 -3.17
C GLU A 75 47.25 32.62 -3.86
N ARG A 76 47.33 31.53 -4.65
CA ARG A 76 48.49 31.26 -5.50
C ARG A 76 48.57 32.25 -6.67
N ARG A 77 47.43 32.56 -7.30
CA ARG A 77 47.37 33.56 -8.38
C ARG A 77 47.73 34.97 -7.89
N SER A 78 47.37 35.32 -6.65
CA SER A 78 47.65 36.64 -6.08
C SER A 78 49.01 36.77 -5.40
N GLY A 79 49.83 35.72 -5.37
CA GLY A 79 51.12 35.70 -4.66
C GLY A 79 51.02 35.68 -3.13
N LEU A 80 49.80 35.76 -2.57
CA LEU A 80 49.55 35.73 -1.13
C LEU A 80 49.98 34.40 -0.49
N TRP A 81 49.97 33.32 -1.27
CA TRP A 81 50.37 31.99 -0.81
C TRP A 81 51.81 31.97 -0.24
N GLU A 82 52.76 32.62 -0.92
CA GLU A 82 54.16 32.67 -0.48
C GLU A 82 54.32 33.44 0.83
N VAL A 83 53.53 34.50 1.00
CA VAL A 83 53.48 35.29 2.24
C VAL A 83 52.90 34.47 3.40
N LEU A 84 51.93 33.59 3.14
CA LEU A 84 51.34 32.75 4.18
C LEU A 84 52.28 31.61 4.60
N LEU A 85 53.02 31.05 3.65
CA LEU A 85 54.01 30.01 3.95
C LEU A 85 55.22 30.55 4.73
N SER A 86 55.52 31.85 4.66
CA SER A 86 56.59 32.48 5.45
C SER A 86 56.16 32.86 6.87
N THR A 87 54.87 32.72 7.21
CA THR A 87 54.41 32.90 8.59
C THR A 87 54.85 31.74 9.49
N PRO A 88 55.04 31.95 10.81
CA PRO A 88 55.42 30.87 11.74
C PRO A 88 54.30 29.83 11.99
N ALA A 89 53.21 29.88 11.23
CA ALA A 89 52.10 28.94 11.35
C ALA A 89 52.40 27.65 10.58
N SER A 90 52.17 26.49 11.22
CA SER A 90 52.33 25.20 10.54
C SER A 90 51.32 25.02 9.40
N ALA A 91 51.69 24.25 8.37
CA ALA A 91 50.79 23.90 7.26
C ALA A 91 49.47 23.28 7.73
N ARG A 92 49.51 22.50 8.83
CA ARG A 92 48.31 21.94 9.47
C ARG A 92 47.35 23.03 9.97
N VAL A 93 47.88 24.03 10.67
CA VAL A 93 47.07 25.15 11.20
C VAL A 93 46.44 25.97 10.07
N LEU A 94 47.17 26.22 8.98
CA LEU A 94 46.67 26.95 7.82
C LEU A 94 45.55 26.18 7.10
N THR A 95 45.75 24.89 6.81
CA THR A 95 44.76 24.07 6.10
C THR A 95 43.50 23.83 6.94
N VAL A 96 43.64 23.46 8.22
CA VAL A 96 42.49 23.24 9.10
C VAL A 96 41.74 24.54 9.35
N GLY A 97 42.45 25.67 9.50
CA GLY A 97 41.81 27.00 9.62
C GLY A 97 40.96 27.36 8.39
N ARG A 98 41.43 27.02 7.18
CA ARG A 98 40.65 27.23 5.94
C ARG A 98 39.40 26.38 5.88
N TRP A 99 39.57 25.09 6.15
CA TRP A 99 38.46 24.15 6.18
C TRP A 99 37.41 24.55 7.21
N CYS A 100 37.80 24.89 8.45
CA CYS A 100 36.86 25.36 9.47
C CYS A 100 36.09 26.61 9.02
N GLY A 101 36.77 27.60 8.42
CA GLY A 101 36.10 28.81 7.91
C GLY A 101 35.06 28.51 6.84
N ALA A 102 35.40 27.67 5.87
CA ALA A 102 34.48 27.26 4.80
C ALA A 102 33.32 26.39 5.31
N VAL A 103 33.58 25.47 6.24
CA VAL A 103 32.55 24.63 6.89
C VAL A 103 31.58 25.50 7.67
N ILE A 104 32.05 26.46 8.48
CA ILE A 104 31.17 27.37 9.23
C ILE A 104 30.23 28.12 8.28
N VAL A 105 30.74 28.64 7.16
CA VAL A 105 29.89 29.33 6.16
C VAL A 105 28.88 28.36 5.54
N SER A 106 29.32 27.18 5.12
CA SER A 106 28.44 26.16 4.52
C SER A 106 27.34 25.71 5.49
N THR A 107 27.68 25.42 6.75
CA THR A 107 26.72 25.06 7.79
C THR A 107 25.77 26.21 8.12
N THR A 108 26.25 27.46 8.15
CA THR A 108 25.40 28.64 8.39
C THR A 108 24.38 28.83 7.26
N ILE A 109 24.80 28.69 6.00
CA ILE A 109 23.90 28.74 4.84
C ILE A 109 22.87 27.61 4.92
N THR A 110 23.32 26.38 5.17
CA THR A 110 22.44 25.20 5.30
C THR A 110 21.40 25.41 6.39
N MET A 111 21.83 25.82 7.59
CA MET A 111 20.95 26.09 8.73
C MET A 111 19.92 27.17 8.41
N PHE A 112 20.32 28.27 7.76
CA PHE A 112 19.40 29.34 7.42
C PHE A 112 18.38 28.92 6.36
N VAL A 113 18.80 28.22 5.31
CA VAL A 113 17.90 27.78 4.24
C VAL A 113 16.92 26.71 4.75
N CYS A 114 17.43 25.68 5.44
CA CYS A 114 16.60 24.66 6.07
C CYS A 114 15.64 25.27 7.11
N GLY A 115 16.11 26.21 7.92
CA GLY A 115 15.30 26.95 8.88
C GLY A 115 14.20 27.78 8.20
N ALA A 116 14.51 28.47 7.09
CA ALA A 116 13.51 29.21 6.34
C ALA A 116 12.43 28.30 5.74
N CYS A 117 12.81 27.13 5.21
CA CYS A 117 11.85 26.12 4.74
C CYS A 117 10.96 25.60 5.88
N ALA A 118 11.56 25.32 7.05
CA ALA A 118 10.83 24.88 8.24
C ALA A 118 9.89 25.96 8.80
N VAL A 119 10.29 27.23 8.79
CA VAL A 119 9.42 28.35 9.19
C VAL A 119 8.22 28.49 8.27
N LEU A 120 8.40 28.35 6.95
CA LEU A 120 7.26 28.32 6.02
C LEU A 120 6.32 27.15 6.29
N ALA A 121 6.88 25.97 6.54
CA ALA A 121 6.11 24.80 6.92
C ALA A 121 5.32 25.06 8.23
N TRP A 122 5.97 25.64 9.24
CA TRP A 122 5.37 25.99 10.53
C TRP A 122 4.16 26.93 10.40
N CYS A 123 4.14 27.83 9.41
CA CYS A 123 2.99 28.69 9.16
C CYS A 123 1.70 27.92 8.83
N VAL A 124 1.81 26.68 8.37
CA VAL A 124 0.67 25.81 8.03
C VAL A 124 0.49 24.70 9.05
N SER A 125 1.59 24.07 9.48
CA SER A 125 1.58 22.89 10.34
C SER A 125 2.94 22.68 10.98
N ALA A 126 2.99 22.09 12.18
CA ALA A 126 4.24 22.00 12.93
C ALA A 126 5.25 21.03 12.26
N PRO A 127 6.39 21.50 11.69
CA PRO A 127 7.42 20.64 11.11
C PRO A 127 8.08 19.72 12.13
N ASP A 128 8.69 18.65 11.62
CA ASP A 128 9.59 17.79 12.40
C ASP A 128 10.97 18.47 12.54
N TRP A 129 11.19 19.06 13.73
CA TRP A 129 12.44 19.73 14.06
C TRP A 129 13.63 18.77 14.21
N GLY A 130 13.38 17.52 14.60
CA GLY A 130 14.46 16.56 14.81
C GLY A 130 14.92 15.94 13.48
N ALA A 131 14.00 15.65 12.56
CA ALA A 131 14.34 15.33 11.17
C ALA A 131 15.12 16.47 10.50
N LEU A 132 14.71 17.73 10.72
CA LEU A 132 15.43 18.91 10.24
C LEU A 132 16.87 18.97 10.79
N ALA A 133 17.05 18.74 12.09
CA ALA A 133 18.36 18.77 12.74
C ALA A 133 19.30 17.67 12.21
N ALA A 134 18.79 16.45 12.03
CA ALA A 134 19.54 15.35 11.44
C ALA A 134 19.96 15.64 9.99
N ALA A 135 19.05 16.22 9.18
CA ALA A 135 19.35 16.61 7.81
C ALA A 135 20.42 17.71 7.73
N ILE A 136 20.32 18.75 8.58
CA ILE A 136 21.34 19.80 8.68
C ILE A 136 22.71 19.20 9.05
N LEU A 137 22.75 18.26 10.00
CA LEU A 137 23.97 17.57 10.39
C LEU A 137 24.56 16.76 9.23
N GLY A 138 23.75 15.93 8.55
CA GLY A 138 24.18 15.13 7.42
C GLY A 138 24.73 15.96 6.27
N ILE A 139 24.01 17.01 5.86
CA ILE A 139 24.42 17.94 4.80
C ILE A 139 25.72 18.66 5.20
N ALA A 140 25.85 19.11 6.46
CA ALA A 140 27.06 19.77 6.95
C ALA A 140 28.28 18.82 6.94
N LEU A 141 28.10 17.55 7.33
CA LEU A 141 29.17 16.54 7.30
C LEU A 141 29.60 16.21 5.88
N ALA A 142 28.65 16.04 4.95
CA ALA A 142 28.94 15.79 3.54
C ALA A 142 29.64 16.99 2.88
N ALA A 143 29.15 18.21 3.13
CA ALA A 143 29.78 19.43 2.65
C ALA A 143 31.20 19.61 3.19
N SER A 144 31.41 19.30 4.49
CA SER A 144 32.72 19.30 5.13
C SER A 144 33.71 18.35 4.45
N ALA A 145 33.27 17.13 4.11
CA ALA A 145 34.11 16.16 3.41
C ALA A 145 34.48 16.66 2.00
N LEU A 146 33.52 17.21 1.26
CA LEU A 146 33.79 17.79 -0.06
C LEU A 146 34.77 18.95 0.02
N ILE A 147 34.58 19.90 0.96
CA ILE A 147 35.49 21.03 1.17
C ILE A 147 36.92 20.52 1.45
N ALA A 148 37.08 19.50 2.30
CA ALA A 148 38.39 18.92 2.61
C ALA A 148 39.07 18.34 1.35
N TRP A 149 38.34 17.59 0.53
CA TRP A 149 38.86 17.04 -0.73
C TRP A 149 39.13 18.10 -1.78
N THR A 150 38.31 19.14 -1.84
CA THR A 150 38.55 20.31 -2.68
C THR A 150 39.85 21.00 -2.31
N LEU A 151 40.16 21.17 -1.02
CA LEU A 151 41.44 21.77 -0.59
C LEU A 151 42.62 20.88 -1.02
N ALA A 152 42.48 19.56 -0.95
CA ALA A 152 43.49 18.62 -1.41
C ALA A 152 43.71 18.71 -2.93
N ILE A 153 42.63 18.67 -3.71
CA ILE A 153 42.67 18.76 -5.17
C ILE A 153 43.14 20.15 -5.63
N GLY A 154 42.73 21.21 -4.93
CA GLY A 154 43.14 22.59 -5.18
C GLY A 154 44.63 22.82 -4.97
N ALA A 155 45.29 22.03 -4.11
CA ALA A 155 46.74 22.05 -3.99
C ALA A 155 47.46 21.46 -5.24
N LEU A 156 46.77 20.65 -6.04
CA LEU A 156 47.29 19.99 -7.26
C LEU A 156 46.88 20.71 -8.54
N ALA A 157 45.73 21.37 -8.55
CA ALA A 157 45.16 21.99 -9.74
C ALA A 157 45.88 23.30 -10.12
N GLY A 158 46.04 23.52 -11.43
CA GLY A 158 46.59 24.77 -11.98
C GLY A 158 45.58 25.93 -12.07
N SER A 159 44.28 25.63 -11.99
CA SER A 159 43.19 26.61 -12.10
C SER A 159 42.04 26.31 -11.14
N ALA A 160 41.28 27.34 -10.77
CA ALA A 160 40.17 27.22 -9.83
C ALA A 160 39.05 26.38 -10.46
N GLU A 161 38.85 26.57 -11.75
CA GLU A 161 37.89 25.88 -12.59
C GLU A 161 38.22 24.38 -12.69
N ALA A 162 39.49 24.03 -12.85
CA ALA A 162 39.92 22.63 -12.88
C ALA A 162 39.79 21.94 -11.51
N ALA A 163 40.11 22.65 -10.42
CA ALA A 163 39.94 22.12 -9.06
C ALA A 163 38.47 21.78 -8.76
N TYR A 164 37.55 22.66 -9.18
CA TYR A 164 36.11 22.46 -9.07
C TYR A 164 35.66 21.23 -9.83
N ALA A 165 35.93 21.23 -11.14
CA ALA A 165 35.48 20.19 -12.05
C ALA A 165 36.01 18.81 -11.62
N LEU A 166 37.28 18.73 -11.23
CA LEU A 166 37.88 17.48 -10.78
C LEU A 166 37.29 16.99 -9.45
N THR A 167 37.02 17.88 -8.50
CA THR A 167 36.38 17.47 -7.24
C THR A 167 34.97 16.92 -7.50
N LEU A 168 34.19 17.61 -8.33
CA LEU A 168 32.84 17.17 -8.67
C LEU A 168 32.86 15.85 -9.45
N ALA A 169 33.79 15.69 -10.40
CA ALA A 169 33.97 14.46 -11.16
C ALA A 169 34.35 13.28 -10.27
N CYS A 170 35.23 13.48 -9.28
CA CYS A 170 35.57 12.44 -8.31
C CYS A 170 34.37 12.05 -7.43
N ALA A 171 33.62 13.04 -6.93
CA ALA A 171 32.43 12.79 -6.11
C ALA A 171 31.32 12.07 -6.90
N ALA A 172 31.04 12.52 -8.12
CA ALA A 172 30.06 11.90 -9.02
C ALA A 172 30.52 10.49 -9.45
N GLY A 173 31.80 10.33 -9.78
CA GLY A 173 32.38 9.03 -10.13
C GLY A 173 32.27 8.01 -9.00
N TRP A 174 32.55 8.43 -7.76
CA TRP A 174 32.35 7.59 -6.58
C TRP A 174 30.88 7.18 -6.42
N ALA A 175 29.95 8.14 -6.52
CA ALA A 175 28.53 7.85 -6.45
C ALA A 175 28.09 6.85 -7.55
N MET A 176 28.52 7.05 -8.80
CA MET A 176 28.22 6.15 -9.92
C MET A 176 28.79 4.75 -9.72
N VAL A 177 30.04 4.62 -9.24
CA VAL A 177 30.66 3.31 -8.97
C VAL A 177 29.88 2.58 -7.87
N THR A 178 29.55 3.25 -6.77
CA THR A 178 28.78 2.61 -5.69
C THR A 178 27.37 2.22 -6.15
N ALA A 179 26.72 3.03 -6.98
CA ALA A 179 25.42 2.71 -7.58
C ALA A 179 25.48 1.49 -8.52
N ALA A 180 26.55 1.36 -9.32
CA ALA A 180 26.77 0.19 -10.16
C ALA A 180 26.99 -1.08 -9.32
N LEU A 181 27.73 -0.97 -8.21
CA LEU A 181 27.94 -2.10 -7.29
C LEU A 181 26.64 -2.53 -6.59
N THR A 182 25.79 -1.58 -6.17
CA THR A 182 24.47 -1.91 -5.58
C THR A 182 23.54 -2.63 -6.54
N GLY A 183 23.67 -2.40 -7.85
CA GLY A 183 22.88 -3.09 -8.88
C GLY A 183 23.41 -4.47 -9.27
N SER A 184 24.47 -4.97 -8.64
CA SER A 184 25.06 -6.27 -8.96
C SER A 184 24.18 -7.43 -8.44
N SER A 185 24.13 -8.53 -9.20
CA SER A 185 23.39 -9.74 -8.82
C SER A 185 24.10 -10.60 -7.78
N ALA A 186 25.34 -10.27 -7.41
CA ALA A 186 26.12 -10.97 -6.39
C ALA A 186 25.90 -10.31 -5.02
N PRO A 187 25.26 -10.98 -4.04
CA PRO A 187 24.87 -10.37 -2.76
C PRO A 187 26.03 -9.69 -2.02
N GLY A 188 27.18 -10.35 -1.93
CA GLY A 188 28.36 -9.79 -1.25
C GLY A 188 28.96 -8.55 -1.92
N VAL A 189 28.77 -8.37 -3.24
CA VAL A 189 29.23 -7.17 -3.98
C VAL A 189 28.22 -6.04 -3.82
N ALA A 190 26.92 -6.35 -3.88
CA ALA A 190 25.85 -5.40 -3.61
C ALA A 190 25.98 -4.80 -2.19
N ASP A 191 26.26 -5.63 -1.19
CA ASP A 191 26.46 -5.20 0.20
C ASP A 191 27.62 -4.20 0.36
N ILE A 192 28.71 -4.40 -0.38
CA ILE A 192 29.84 -3.46 -0.42
C ILE A 192 29.42 -2.14 -1.08
N GLY A 193 28.67 -2.21 -2.18
CA GLY A 193 28.09 -1.05 -2.83
C GLY A 193 27.23 -0.21 -1.88
N PHE A 194 26.33 -0.86 -1.14
CA PHE A 194 25.48 -0.20 -0.14
C PHE A 194 26.30 0.36 1.03
N ALA A 195 27.32 -0.37 1.47
CA ALA A 195 28.18 0.09 2.55
C ALA A 195 28.91 1.39 2.20
N LEU A 196 29.43 1.53 0.98
CA LEU A 196 30.27 2.65 0.56
C LEU A 196 29.52 3.80 -0.12
N SER A 197 28.22 3.64 -0.39
CA SER A 197 27.42 4.65 -1.10
C SER A 197 27.22 5.91 -0.24
N PRO A 198 27.70 7.08 -0.66
CA PRO A 198 27.56 8.31 0.11
C PRO A 198 26.15 8.88 0.03
N LEU A 199 25.44 8.63 -1.09
CA LEU A 199 24.08 9.12 -1.29
C LEU A 199 23.08 8.35 -0.41
N HIS A 200 23.19 7.02 -0.33
CA HIS A 200 22.34 6.21 0.58
C HIS A 200 22.51 6.64 2.03
N ARG A 201 23.76 6.86 2.47
CA ARG A 201 24.04 7.28 3.85
C ARG A 201 23.61 8.71 4.15
N LEU A 202 23.61 9.57 3.14
CA LEU A 202 23.07 10.92 3.27
C LEU A 202 21.54 10.91 3.35
N ASP A 203 20.90 9.97 2.66
CA ASP A 203 19.45 9.79 2.70
C ASP A 203 18.93 9.42 4.09
N ASP A 204 19.67 8.61 4.85
CA ASP A 204 19.34 8.32 6.26
C ASP A 204 19.21 9.62 7.09
N PHE A 205 20.15 10.56 6.94
CA PHE A 205 20.07 11.85 7.64
C PHE A 205 18.88 12.69 7.19
N LEU A 206 18.56 12.67 5.89
CA LEU A 206 17.40 13.38 5.35
C LEU A 206 16.07 12.80 5.85
N LEU A 207 16.05 11.53 6.22
CA LEU A 207 14.91 10.86 6.85
C LEU A 207 14.82 11.11 8.36
N GLY A 208 15.81 11.74 8.98
CA GLY A 208 15.85 11.94 10.44
C GLY A 208 16.65 10.89 11.22
N LEU A 209 17.31 9.97 10.52
CA LEU A 209 18.10 8.89 11.12
C LEU A 209 19.57 9.30 11.27
N VAL A 210 20.08 9.24 12.49
CA VAL A 210 21.49 9.49 12.81
C VAL A 210 22.15 8.18 13.23
N ASP A 211 22.79 7.50 12.28
CA ASP A 211 23.65 6.35 12.56
C ASP A 211 25.11 6.83 12.77
N LEU A 212 25.72 6.37 13.85
CA LEU A 212 27.15 6.57 14.13
C LEU A 212 28.02 6.12 12.95
N SER A 213 27.65 5.04 12.25
CA SER A 213 28.40 4.56 11.08
C SER A 213 28.43 5.59 9.95
N ASN A 214 27.32 6.31 9.72
CA ASN A 214 27.21 7.38 8.73
C ASN A 214 28.09 8.59 9.12
N VAL A 215 28.03 9.00 10.40
CA VAL A 215 28.83 10.10 10.93
C VAL A 215 30.33 9.81 10.78
N VAL A 216 30.76 8.61 11.18
CA VAL A 216 32.16 8.17 11.11
C VAL A 216 32.65 8.13 9.67
N MET A 217 31.81 7.71 8.71
CA MET A 217 32.20 7.70 7.30
C MET A 217 32.49 9.11 6.78
N PHE A 218 31.57 10.06 6.95
CA PHE A 218 31.78 11.43 6.43
C PHE A 218 32.89 12.17 7.18
N ALA A 219 32.99 12.00 8.49
CA ALA A 219 34.09 12.56 9.28
C ALA A 219 35.45 11.97 8.87
N GLY A 220 35.50 10.66 8.63
CA GLY A 220 36.68 9.97 8.13
C GLY A 220 37.09 10.44 6.73
N LEU A 221 36.13 10.64 5.84
CA LEU A 221 36.37 11.18 4.50
C LEU A 221 36.91 12.61 4.55
N ALA A 222 36.39 13.46 5.44
CA ALA A 222 36.92 14.80 5.69
C ALA A 222 38.35 14.75 6.26
N ALA A 223 38.61 13.88 7.23
CA ALA A 223 39.94 13.70 7.82
C ALA A 223 40.97 13.23 6.78
N ALA A 224 40.59 12.31 5.89
CA ALA A 224 41.44 11.85 4.79
C ALA A 224 41.78 12.99 3.82
N GLY A 225 40.78 13.76 3.37
CA GLY A 225 40.99 14.92 2.52
C GLY A 225 41.92 15.96 3.15
N LEU A 226 41.73 16.26 4.44
CA LEU A 226 42.61 17.15 5.22
C LEU A 226 44.02 16.59 5.37
N GLY A 227 44.18 15.29 5.59
CA GLY A 227 45.47 14.61 5.65
C GLY A 227 46.26 14.77 4.34
N VAL A 228 45.59 14.58 3.20
CA VAL A 228 46.20 14.82 1.88
C VAL A 228 46.55 16.30 1.70
N ALA A 229 45.63 17.21 1.97
CA ALA A 229 45.83 18.65 1.80
C ALA A 229 46.98 19.19 2.68
N THR A 230 47.07 18.74 3.93
CA THR A 230 48.15 19.13 4.85
C THR A 230 49.49 18.53 4.44
N GLY A 231 49.52 17.27 3.99
CA GLY A 231 50.73 16.64 3.46
C GLY A 231 51.27 17.36 2.24
N LEU A 232 50.39 17.72 1.29
CA LEU A 232 50.75 18.50 0.11
C LEU A 232 51.25 19.89 0.49
N GLY A 233 50.58 20.60 1.40
CA GLY A 233 51.02 21.91 1.87
C GLY A 233 52.39 21.87 2.58
N ALA A 234 52.65 20.83 3.36
CA ALA A 234 53.93 20.66 4.06
C ALA A 234 55.10 20.39 3.10
N THR A 235 54.89 19.64 2.01
CA THR A 235 55.93 19.46 0.97
C THR A 235 56.18 20.74 0.19
N GLU A 236 55.20 21.66 0.09
CA GLU A 236 55.43 23.00 -0.49
C GLU A 236 56.28 23.89 0.40
N VAL A 237 56.11 23.84 1.72
CA VAL A 237 56.91 24.60 2.69
C VAL A 237 58.37 24.11 2.72
N ALA A 238 58.58 22.80 2.55
CA ALA A 238 59.91 22.19 2.48
C ALA A 238 60.70 22.55 1.20
N ARG A 239 60.09 23.21 0.21
CA ARG A 239 60.73 23.64 -1.07
C ARG A 239 61.91 24.60 -0.88
N SER A 240 62.05 25.23 0.28
CA SER A 240 63.18 26.11 0.59
C SER A 240 64.49 25.36 0.89
N ALA A 241 64.47 24.02 1.01
CA ALA A 241 65.66 23.18 1.16
C ALA A 241 65.76 22.17 -0.01
N GLN A 242 66.92 22.12 -0.66
CA GLN A 242 67.19 21.41 -1.91
C GLN A 242 66.85 19.90 -1.91
N ALA A 243 66.42 19.45 -3.11
CA ALA A 243 66.33 18.08 -3.63
C ALA A 243 65.32 17.13 -2.97
N LEU A 244 64.38 16.57 -3.77
CA LEU A 244 63.85 15.18 -3.66
C LEU A 244 62.83 14.86 -4.79
N GLY A 245 63.07 13.76 -5.53
CA GLY A 245 62.26 13.21 -6.63
C GLY A 245 60.93 12.55 -6.19
N LEU A 246 60.52 11.39 -6.77
CA LEU A 246 59.22 10.69 -6.56
C LEU A 246 58.69 10.64 -5.11
N ARG A 247 59.57 10.70 -4.09
CA ARG A 247 59.26 10.85 -2.66
C ARG A 247 58.39 12.08 -2.33
N ARG A 248 58.31 13.07 -3.24
CA ARG A 248 57.44 14.26 -3.20
C ARG A 248 55.93 13.96 -3.19
N TRP A 249 55.53 12.85 -3.81
CA TRP A 249 54.13 12.40 -3.88
C TRP A 249 53.85 11.28 -2.88
N ALA A 250 54.87 10.49 -2.52
CA ALA A 250 54.72 9.32 -1.66
C ALA A 250 54.24 9.68 -0.24
N MET A 251 54.78 10.73 0.38
CA MET A 251 54.45 11.09 1.77
C MET A 251 53.02 11.65 1.96
N PRO A 252 52.52 12.57 1.11
CA PRO A 252 51.14 13.04 1.19
C PRO A 252 50.12 11.94 0.86
N VAL A 253 50.42 11.11 -0.16
CA VAL A 253 49.56 9.98 -0.55
C VAL A 253 49.54 8.92 0.55
N ALA A 254 50.68 8.62 1.19
CA ALA A 254 50.74 7.68 2.31
C ALA A 254 49.99 8.19 3.54
N HIS A 255 50.08 9.48 3.88
CA HIS A 255 49.27 10.07 4.97
C HIS A 255 47.77 10.04 4.67
N GLY A 256 47.39 10.38 3.44
CA GLY A 256 46.00 10.25 2.99
C GLY A 256 45.49 8.82 3.06
N ALA A 257 46.27 7.86 2.55
CA ALA A 257 45.94 6.44 2.60
C ALA A 257 45.83 5.93 4.04
N ALA A 258 46.71 6.35 4.95
CA ALA A 258 46.63 5.99 6.36
C ALA A 258 45.33 6.49 7.01
N TRP A 259 44.94 7.75 6.76
CA TRP A 259 43.67 8.28 7.24
C TRP A 259 42.46 7.58 6.60
N CYS A 260 42.52 7.22 5.32
CA CYS A 260 41.48 6.41 4.67
C CYS A 260 41.35 5.03 5.32
N VAL A 261 42.46 4.35 5.61
CA VAL A 261 42.45 3.03 6.28
C VAL A 261 41.88 3.14 7.69
N ILE A 262 42.28 4.16 8.46
CA ILE A 262 41.74 4.43 9.79
C ILE A 262 40.24 4.70 9.72
N ALA A 263 39.79 5.54 8.77
CA ALA A 263 38.39 5.83 8.56
C ALA A 263 37.58 4.58 8.19
N LEU A 264 38.11 3.74 7.29
CA LEU A 264 37.46 2.50 6.86
C LEU A 264 37.38 1.47 7.99
N ALA A 265 38.42 1.37 8.83
CA ALA A 265 38.43 0.50 10.00
C ALA A 265 37.45 0.98 11.09
N ALA A 266 37.44 2.28 11.40
CA ALA A 266 36.50 2.88 12.34
C ALA A 266 35.05 2.71 11.86
N PHE A 267 34.84 2.86 10.56
CA PHE A 267 33.57 2.63 9.89
C PHE A 267 33.12 1.16 10.00
N ALA A 268 34.00 0.21 9.71
CA ALA A 268 33.70 -1.21 9.82
C ALA A 268 33.35 -1.61 11.26
N LEU A 269 34.04 -1.02 12.25
CA LEU A 269 33.73 -1.21 13.66
C LEU A 269 32.38 -0.60 14.05
N ALA A 270 32.09 0.63 13.64
CA ALA A 270 30.82 1.31 13.91
C ALA A 270 29.61 0.63 13.25
N ARG A 271 29.83 -0.13 12.17
CA ARG A 271 28.80 -0.96 11.52
C ARG A 271 28.54 -2.28 12.24
N SER A 272 29.48 -2.75 13.08
CA SER A 272 29.35 -4.07 13.72
C SER A 272 28.14 -4.11 14.68
N PRO A 273 27.36 -5.21 14.75
CA PRO A 273 26.14 -5.28 15.57
C PRO A 273 26.35 -4.95 17.05
N GLN A 274 27.56 -5.20 17.57
CA GLN A 274 27.92 -4.96 18.97
C GLN A 274 28.12 -3.48 19.31
N TRP A 275 28.43 -2.64 18.31
CA TRP A 275 28.80 -1.22 18.49
C TRP A 275 27.93 -0.27 17.66
N ARG A 276 26.90 -0.80 16.99
CA ARG A 276 25.99 0.00 16.18
C ARG A 276 25.14 0.88 17.08
N VAL A 277 25.25 2.19 16.88
CA VAL A 277 24.44 3.20 17.57
C VAL A 277 23.68 3.97 16.52
N GLN A 278 22.38 3.71 16.44
CA GLN A 278 21.45 4.45 15.58
C GLN A 278 20.46 5.18 16.46
N SER A 279 20.33 6.49 16.24
CA SER A 279 19.39 7.34 16.94
C SER A 279 18.40 7.90 15.92
N ASP A 280 17.11 7.64 16.14
CA ASP A 280 16.03 8.26 15.39
C ASP A 280 15.71 9.62 16.04
N TRP A 281 15.88 10.70 15.29
CA TRP A 281 15.61 12.06 15.78
C TRP A 281 14.23 12.54 15.35
N THR A 282 13.45 11.77 14.59
CA THR A 282 12.10 12.16 14.16
C THR A 282 11.15 12.31 15.36
N ARG A 283 10.17 13.21 15.23
CA ARG A 283 9.25 13.59 16.31
C ARG A 283 8.44 12.42 16.89
N ALA A 284 8.19 11.38 16.09
CA ALA A 284 7.38 10.23 16.47
C ALA A 284 8.18 8.92 16.65
N GLY A 285 9.50 8.93 16.53
CA GLY A 285 10.28 7.69 16.45
C GLY A 285 9.85 6.84 15.26
N LEU A 286 9.77 7.47 14.09
CA LEU A 286 9.25 6.95 12.82
C LEU A 286 9.94 5.64 12.35
N PHE A 287 11.06 5.26 12.94
CA PHE A 287 11.76 4.03 12.59
C PHE A 287 11.93 3.08 13.78
N GLU A 288 11.31 3.38 14.91
CA GLU A 288 11.09 2.44 16.01
C GLU A 288 9.70 1.82 15.90
N ILE A 289 9.57 0.55 16.30
CA ILE A 289 8.26 -0.11 16.38
C ILE A 289 7.36 0.66 17.31
N SER A 290 6.14 0.93 16.83
CA SER A 290 5.17 1.71 17.56
C SER A 290 4.87 1.10 18.92
N ALA A 291 4.61 1.94 19.93
CA ALA A 291 4.31 1.46 21.28
C ALA A 291 3.17 0.41 21.31
N PRO A 292 2.06 0.57 20.56
CA PRO A 292 1.02 -0.47 20.52
C PRO A 292 1.46 -1.77 19.87
N THR A 293 2.30 -1.73 18.84
CA THR A 293 2.87 -2.96 18.27
C THR A 293 3.82 -3.61 19.27
N ARG A 294 4.62 -2.84 20.02
CA ARG A 294 5.48 -3.40 21.08
C ARG A 294 4.66 -4.06 22.20
N GLU A 295 3.57 -3.42 22.64
CA GLU A 295 2.62 -4.00 23.61
C GLU A 295 1.96 -5.28 23.06
N LEU A 296 1.58 -5.26 21.78
CA LEU A 296 1.05 -6.43 21.09
C LEU A 296 2.07 -7.57 21.07
N LEU A 297 3.31 -7.30 20.65
CA LEU A 297 4.40 -8.28 20.63
C LEU A 297 4.64 -8.83 22.04
N ALA A 298 4.68 -7.96 23.06
CA ALA A 298 4.81 -8.36 24.45
C ALA A 298 3.65 -9.25 24.93
N SER A 299 2.46 -9.17 24.33
CA SER A 299 1.31 -10.04 24.66
C SER A 299 1.35 -11.41 23.97
N MET A 300 2.23 -11.62 23.00
CA MET A 300 2.25 -12.84 22.19
C MET A 300 2.60 -14.07 23.01
N GLN A 301 1.92 -15.18 22.73
CA GLN A 301 2.19 -16.48 23.34
C GLN A 301 2.46 -17.50 22.24
N GLY A 302 3.30 -18.50 22.55
CA GLY A 302 3.70 -19.55 21.60
C GLY A 302 4.68 -19.07 20.53
N THR A 303 4.92 -19.93 19.54
CA THR A 303 5.86 -19.71 18.44
C THR A 303 5.16 -19.03 17.27
N TRP A 304 5.77 -17.97 16.75
CA TRP A 304 5.27 -17.22 15.60
C TRP A 304 6.27 -17.21 14.45
N ARG A 305 5.76 -17.25 13.22
CA ARG A 305 6.57 -17.13 12.01
C ARG A 305 5.92 -16.17 11.04
N ILE A 306 6.70 -15.26 10.46
CA ILE A 306 6.26 -14.38 9.37
C ILE A 306 7.07 -14.75 8.13
N THR A 307 6.39 -15.24 7.10
CA THR A 307 7.01 -15.65 5.84
C THR A 307 6.59 -14.71 4.72
N LEU A 308 7.53 -13.97 4.16
CA LEU A 308 7.31 -13.16 2.97
C LEU A 308 7.52 -14.01 1.71
N VAL A 309 6.49 -14.13 0.88
CA VAL A 309 6.59 -14.73 -0.45
C VAL A 309 6.53 -13.58 -1.44
N ALA A 310 7.66 -13.25 -2.05
CA ALA A 310 7.75 -12.12 -2.98
C ALA A 310 8.60 -12.50 -4.20
N PRO A 311 8.04 -12.48 -5.42
CA PRO A 311 8.80 -12.78 -6.62
C PRO A 311 9.90 -11.73 -6.90
N GLY A 312 10.93 -12.15 -7.63
CA GLY A 312 12.16 -11.39 -7.89
C GLY A 312 12.01 -10.05 -8.62
N ASP A 313 10.84 -9.73 -9.15
CA ASP A 313 10.50 -8.50 -9.88
C ASP A 313 9.90 -7.38 -9.01
N VAL A 314 9.70 -7.60 -7.71
CA VAL A 314 9.46 -6.50 -6.75
C VAL A 314 10.70 -5.60 -6.70
N ASP A 315 10.51 -4.27 -6.71
CA ASP A 315 11.60 -3.29 -6.61
C ASP A 315 12.54 -3.64 -5.43
N ALA A 316 13.84 -3.71 -5.71
CA ALA A 316 14.85 -4.10 -4.72
C ALA A 316 14.83 -3.18 -3.49
N GLN A 317 14.54 -1.89 -3.66
CA GLN A 317 14.42 -0.93 -2.58
C GLN A 317 13.19 -1.21 -1.71
N ILE A 318 12.07 -1.60 -2.31
CA ILE A 318 10.85 -1.98 -1.58
C ILE A 318 11.08 -3.25 -0.75
N ARG A 319 11.76 -4.26 -1.32
CA ARG A 319 12.12 -5.49 -0.58
C ARG A 319 13.01 -5.19 0.61
N VAL A 320 14.02 -4.33 0.44
CA VAL A 320 14.90 -3.92 1.54
C VAL A 320 14.11 -3.20 2.64
N GLN A 321 13.18 -2.31 2.28
CA GLN A 321 12.36 -1.60 3.25
C GLN A 321 11.44 -2.54 4.05
N VAL A 322 10.76 -3.48 3.39
CA VAL A 322 9.91 -4.45 4.09
C VAL A 322 10.75 -5.42 4.93
N GLY A 323 11.90 -5.86 4.42
CA GLY A 323 12.86 -6.65 5.21
C GLY A 323 13.33 -5.93 6.47
N GLN A 324 13.54 -4.61 6.42
CA GLN A 324 13.89 -3.81 7.60
C GLN A 324 12.74 -3.73 8.62
N VAL A 325 11.49 -3.60 8.17
CA VAL A 325 10.32 -3.62 9.07
C VAL A 325 10.18 -4.98 9.75
N LEU A 326 10.28 -6.06 8.97
CA LEU A 326 10.19 -7.42 9.51
C LEU A 326 11.34 -7.71 10.48
N GLY A 327 12.57 -7.31 10.14
CA GLY A 327 13.73 -7.43 11.04
C GLY A 327 13.55 -6.63 12.32
N ALA A 328 13.00 -5.42 12.25
CA ALA A 328 12.66 -4.64 13.45
C ALA A 328 11.63 -5.39 14.32
N ILE A 329 10.60 -6.00 13.71
CA ILE A 329 9.56 -6.76 14.43
C ILE A 329 10.17 -7.96 15.13
N GLU A 330 11.06 -8.66 14.45
CA GLU A 330 11.83 -9.77 15.01
C GLU A 330 12.70 -9.33 16.19
N ASP A 331 13.43 -8.22 16.04
CA ASP A 331 14.31 -7.68 17.08
C ASP A 331 13.51 -7.22 18.31
N ALA A 332 12.37 -6.55 18.12
CA ALA A 332 11.50 -6.13 19.22
C ALA A 332 10.84 -7.32 19.92
N ALA A 333 10.37 -8.33 19.16
CA ALA A 333 9.84 -9.56 19.75
C ALA A 333 10.93 -10.27 20.59
N ARG A 334 12.17 -10.34 20.08
CA ARG A 334 13.31 -10.93 20.81
C ARG A 334 13.65 -10.14 22.07
N ALA A 335 13.60 -8.81 22.03
CA ALA A 335 13.83 -7.95 23.20
C ALA A 335 12.79 -8.18 24.32
N GLU A 336 11.54 -8.46 23.95
CA GLU A 336 10.45 -8.83 24.87
C GLU A 336 10.47 -10.33 25.26
N GLY A 337 11.49 -11.09 24.84
CA GLY A 337 11.63 -12.52 25.14
C GLY A 337 10.64 -13.42 24.40
N ARG A 338 10.15 -13.00 23.23
CA ARG A 338 9.16 -13.72 22.41
C ARG A 338 9.82 -14.46 21.24
N GLU A 339 9.24 -15.61 20.90
CA GLU A 339 9.75 -16.50 19.86
C GLU A 339 9.04 -16.20 18.53
N LEU A 340 9.61 -15.26 17.77
CA LEU A 340 9.15 -14.85 16.44
C LEU A 340 10.31 -14.99 15.44
N SER A 341 10.08 -15.68 14.33
CA SER A 341 11.06 -15.82 13.24
C SER A 341 10.53 -15.22 11.95
N VAL A 342 11.39 -14.54 11.20
CA VAL A 342 11.06 -14.00 9.87
C VAL A 342 11.77 -14.83 8.78
N ALA A 343 11.04 -15.17 7.72
CA ALA A 343 11.57 -15.80 6.52
C ALA A 343 11.14 -15.03 5.27
N SER A 344 11.93 -15.14 4.19
CA SER A 344 11.59 -14.59 2.88
C SER A 344 11.95 -15.60 1.80
N PHE A 345 11.06 -15.82 0.84
CA PHE A 345 11.27 -16.70 -0.29
C PHE A 345 10.94 -15.97 -1.59
N ASP A 346 11.80 -16.13 -2.59
CA ASP A 346 11.50 -15.80 -3.99
C ASP A 346 11.18 -17.09 -4.76
N PRO A 347 9.90 -17.36 -5.09
CA PRO A 347 9.52 -18.56 -5.82
C PRO A 347 10.17 -18.69 -7.21
N ALA A 348 10.63 -17.58 -7.81
CA ALA A 348 11.31 -17.59 -9.10
C ALA A 348 12.82 -17.85 -8.97
N ALA A 349 13.39 -17.75 -7.78
CA ALA A 349 14.81 -17.96 -7.54
C ALA A 349 15.13 -19.46 -7.38
N PRO A 350 16.04 -20.03 -8.20
CA PRO A 350 16.39 -21.45 -8.10
C PRO A 350 16.96 -21.88 -6.75
N GLY A 351 17.59 -20.94 -6.02
CA GLY A 351 18.18 -21.19 -4.69
C GLY A 351 17.14 -21.35 -3.58
N ASP A 352 15.95 -20.77 -3.73
CA ASP A 352 14.90 -20.77 -2.70
C ASP A 352 13.87 -21.88 -2.93
N ALA A 353 13.79 -22.44 -4.13
CA ALA A 353 12.75 -23.40 -4.53
C ALA A 353 12.60 -24.61 -3.58
N THR A 354 13.72 -25.19 -3.13
CA THR A 354 13.69 -26.33 -2.19
C THR A 354 13.19 -25.93 -0.80
N ALA A 355 13.66 -24.78 -0.29
CA ALA A 355 13.26 -24.29 1.03
C ALA A 355 11.80 -23.82 1.04
N TYR A 356 11.37 -23.18 -0.05
CA TYR A 356 9.98 -22.80 -0.29
C TYR A 356 9.06 -24.01 -0.35
N GLY A 357 9.44 -25.07 -1.08
CA GLY A 357 8.68 -26.33 -1.12
C GLY A 357 8.55 -26.99 0.24
N ALA A 358 9.65 -27.07 1.01
CA ALA A 358 9.62 -27.62 2.36
C ALA A 358 8.73 -26.81 3.32
N TRP A 359 8.75 -25.48 3.21
CA TRP A 359 7.86 -24.61 3.98
C TRP A 359 6.38 -24.82 3.61
N LEU A 360 6.05 -24.95 2.32
CA LEU A 360 4.68 -25.25 1.89
C LEU A 360 4.20 -26.59 2.46
N GLU A 361 5.04 -27.62 2.49
CA GLU A 361 4.71 -28.91 3.12
C GLU A 361 4.46 -28.79 4.63
N GLU A 362 5.29 -28.03 5.35
CA GLU A 362 5.10 -27.76 6.79
C GLU A 362 3.78 -27.01 7.05
N LEU A 363 3.46 -26.04 6.19
CA LEU A 363 2.25 -25.26 6.25
C LEU A 363 1.01 -26.12 5.97
N ASP A 364 1.06 -27.02 4.97
CA ASP A 364 -0.01 -27.96 4.66
C ASP A 364 -0.31 -28.88 5.86
N GLN A 365 0.74 -29.38 6.53
CA GLN A 365 0.61 -30.25 7.70
C GLN A 365 -0.14 -29.60 8.87
N ARG A 366 -0.10 -28.28 9.03
CA ARG A 366 -0.87 -27.57 10.07
C ARG A 366 -2.39 -27.73 9.91
N PHE A 367 -2.88 -27.98 8.70
CA PHE A 367 -4.31 -28.10 8.39
C PHE A 367 -4.80 -29.54 8.29
N THR A 368 -4.02 -30.52 8.77
CA THR A 368 -4.33 -31.96 8.68
C THR A 368 -5.76 -32.32 9.13
N ARG A 369 -6.30 -31.64 10.16
CA ARG A 369 -7.66 -31.92 10.67
C ARG A 369 -8.74 -31.57 9.65
N ASP A 370 -8.66 -30.38 9.06
CA ASP A 370 -9.64 -29.90 8.09
C ASP A 370 -9.52 -30.66 6.77
N GLN A 371 -8.28 -30.95 6.36
CA GLN A 371 -8.01 -31.80 5.20
C GLN A 371 -8.65 -33.19 5.32
N ARG A 372 -8.53 -33.85 6.48
CA ARG A 372 -9.18 -35.16 6.70
C ARG A 372 -10.70 -35.09 6.60
N ALA A 373 -11.32 -34.00 7.09
CA ALA A 373 -12.77 -33.82 6.98
C ALA A 373 -13.19 -33.70 5.50
N TYR A 374 -12.45 -32.91 4.72
CA TYR A 374 -12.65 -32.80 3.28
C TYR A 374 -12.44 -34.12 2.55
N ASP A 375 -11.33 -34.82 2.79
CA ASP A 375 -11.00 -36.08 2.12
C ASP A 375 -12.06 -37.16 2.42
N GLN A 376 -12.57 -37.23 3.66
CA GLN A 376 -13.67 -38.13 4.03
C GLN A 376 -14.98 -37.76 3.33
N ALA A 377 -15.32 -36.47 3.26
CA ALA A 377 -16.55 -36.02 2.62
C ALA A 377 -16.50 -36.22 1.09
N LEU A 378 -15.35 -35.96 0.46
CA LEU A 378 -15.12 -36.22 -0.96
C LEU A 378 -15.18 -37.72 -1.29
N GLY A 379 -14.60 -38.57 -0.42
CA GLY A 379 -14.72 -40.02 -0.56
C GLY A 379 -16.18 -40.48 -0.53
N ARG A 380 -16.97 -39.99 0.44
CA ARG A 380 -18.42 -40.30 0.50
C ARG A 380 -19.19 -39.73 -0.69
N ALA A 381 -18.85 -38.54 -1.16
CA ALA A 381 -19.49 -37.95 -2.34
C ALA A 381 -19.20 -38.76 -3.62
N ALA A 382 -18.00 -39.34 -3.74
CA ALA A 382 -17.70 -40.27 -4.82
C ALA A 382 -18.57 -41.54 -4.72
N GLU A 383 -18.77 -42.10 -3.54
CA GLU A 383 -19.67 -43.25 -3.32
C GLU A 383 -21.14 -42.90 -3.66
N ASP A 384 -21.60 -41.71 -3.29
CA ASP A 384 -22.94 -41.20 -3.63
C ASP A 384 -23.11 -41.04 -5.15
N LEU A 385 -22.07 -40.57 -5.85
CA LEU A 385 -22.04 -40.48 -7.32
C LEU A 385 -22.09 -41.88 -7.95
N ASP A 386 -21.35 -42.85 -7.43
CA ASP A 386 -21.36 -44.23 -7.91
C ASP A 386 -22.72 -44.91 -7.69
N ALA A 387 -23.41 -44.59 -6.59
CA ALA A 387 -24.79 -45.03 -6.36
C ALA A 387 -25.76 -44.40 -7.37
N PHE A 388 -25.59 -43.10 -7.67
CA PHE A 388 -26.42 -42.41 -8.65
C PHE A 388 -26.20 -42.92 -10.08
N GLU A 389 -24.95 -43.16 -10.48
CA GLU A 389 -24.62 -43.76 -11.77
C GLU A 389 -25.28 -45.14 -11.91
N ARG A 390 -25.18 -46.00 -10.89
CA ARG A 390 -25.86 -47.31 -10.86
C ARG A 390 -27.37 -47.19 -10.97
N PHE A 391 -27.99 -46.23 -10.28
CA PHE A 391 -29.42 -45.95 -10.39
C PHE A 391 -29.81 -45.60 -11.83
N THR A 392 -29.11 -44.64 -12.45
CA THR A 392 -29.41 -44.24 -13.84
C THR A 392 -29.18 -45.35 -14.85
N ALA A 393 -28.20 -46.23 -14.62
CA ALA A 393 -27.98 -47.41 -15.45
C ALA A 393 -29.09 -48.45 -15.30
N ALA A 394 -29.63 -48.63 -14.09
CA ALA A 394 -30.69 -49.58 -13.80
C ALA A 394 -32.04 -49.21 -14.43
N VAL A 395 -32.41 -47.91 -14.42
CA VAL A 395 -33.72 -47.43 -14.90
C VAL A 395 -33.79 -47.27 -16.43
N ARG A 396 -32.65 -47.15 -17.10
CA ARG A 396 -32.57 -46.83 -18.53
C ARG A 396 -33.18 -47.87 -19.49
N PRO A 397 -33.00 -49.20 -19.28
CA PRO A 397 -33.69 -50.21 -20.09
C PRO A 397 -35.21 -50.05 -20.01
N ASP A 398 -35.75 -49.84 -18.81
CA ASP A 398 -37.20 -49.73 -18.59
C ASP A 398 -37.76 -48.44 -19.19
N LEU A 399 -37.00 -47.33 -19.15
CA LEU A 399 -37.34 -46.11 -19.88
C LEU A 399 -37.42 -46.34 -21.39
N ARG A 400 -36.45 -47.06 -21.97
CA ARG A 400 -36.43 -47.37 -23.41
C ARG A 400 -37.61 -48.25 -23.81
N ASP A 401 -37.91 -49.27 -23.01
CA ASP A 401 -38.99 -50.21 -23.28
C ASP A 401 -40.36 -49.52 -23.12
N THR A 402 -40.50 -48.62 -22.15
CA THR A 402 -41.69 -47.77 -21.98
C THR A 402 -41.90 -46.83 -23.16
N VAL A 403 -40.83 -46.15 -23.65
CA VAL A 403 -40.92 -45.30 -24.86
C VAL A 403 -41.35 -46.12 -26.07
N ALA A 404 -40.85 -47.36 -26.23
CA ALA A 404 -41.23 -48.23 -27.33
C ALA A 404 -42.70 -48.65 -27.27
N ALA A 405 -43.23 -48.88 -26.06
CA ALA A 405 -44.62 -49.29 -25.84
C ALA A 405 -45.65 -48.15 -25.96
N LEU A 406 -45.24 -46.88 -25.83
CA LEU A 406 -46.15 -45.73 -25.91
C LEU A 406 -46.45 -45.31 -27.37
N PRO A 407 -47.66 -44.80 -27.67
CA PRO A 407 -48.02 -44.34 -29.02
C PRO A 407 -47.13 -43.21 -29.53
N ALA A 408 -46.77 -43.24 -30.82
CA ALA A 408 -45.85 -42.28 -31.44
C ALA A 408 -46.33 -40.81 -31.37
N SER A 409 -47.64 -40.57 -31.30
CA SER A 409 -48.25 -39.24 -31.19
C SER A 409 -48.55 -38.79 -29.75
N SER A 410 -48.21 -39.60 -28.73
CA SER A 410 -48.51 -39.27 -27.33
C SER A 410 -47.54 -38.24 -26.74
N ALA A 411 -48.08 -37.29 -25.97
CA ALA A 411 -47.27 -36.33 -25.22
C ALA A 411 -46.40 -37.04 -24.16
N ASP A 412 -46.87 -38.16 -23.61
CA ASP A 412 -46.14 -38.94 -22.62
C ASP A 412 -44.92 -39.65 -23.20
N ARG A 413 -45.01 -40.20 -24.43
CA ARG A 413 -43.83 -40.76 -25.11
C ARG A 413 -42.72 -39.73 -25.22
N THR A 414 -43.06 -38.50 -25.62
CA THR A 414 -42.09 -37.40 -25.74
C THR A 414 -41.45 -37.08 -24.40
N SER A 415 -42.22 -37.02 -23.31
CA SER A 415 -41.70 -36.71 -21.98
C SER A 415 -40.83 -37.83 -21.39
N ILE A 416 -41.21 -39.10 -21.54
CA ILE A 416 -40.38 -40.23 -21.09
C ILE A 416 -39.10 -40.32 -21.93
N ASP A 417 -39.18 -40.04 -23.24
CA ASP A 417 -38.01 -40.01 -24.11
C ASP A 417 -37.04 -38.86 -23.78
N GLN A 418 -37.56 -37.72 -23.31
CA GLN A 418 -36.74 -36.64 -22.76
C GLN A 418 -35.99 -37.08 -21.50
N VAL A 419 -36.65 -37.76 -20.56
CA VAL A 419 -36.00 -38.30 -19.35
C VAL A 419 -34.92 -39.32 -19.72
N ARG A 420 -35.21 -40.21 -20.68
CA ARG A 420 -34.22 -41.15 -21.23
C ARG A 420 -33.00 -40.42 -21.81
N GLY A 421 -33.24 -39.42 -22.66
CA GLY A 421 -32.17 -38.62 -23.27
C GLY A 421 -31.31 -37.87 -22.24
N LEU A 422 -31.91 -37.36 -21.17
CA LEU A 422 -31.19 -36.74 -20.05
C LEU A 422 -30.27 -37.74 -19.34
N PHE A 423 -30.74 -38.97 -19.11
CA PHE A 423 -29.94 -40.03 -18.47
C PHE A 423 -28.81 -40.52 -19.38
N ASP A 424 -29.04 -40.58 -20.69
CA ASP A 424 -28.01 -40.90 -21.69
C ASP A 424 -26.90 -39.85 -21.69
N GLN A 425 -27.26 -38.58 -21.77
CA GLN A 425 -26.31 -37.46 -21.73
C GLN A 425 -25.52 -37.41 -20.40
N LEU A 426 -26.20 -37.65 -19.27
CA LEU A 426 -25.54 -37.69 -17.97
C LEU A 426 -24.49 -38.80 -17.87
N SER A 427 -24.80 -39.98 -18.42
CA SER A 427 -23.89 -41.13 -18.43
C SER A 427 -22.56 -40.83 -19.12
N GLU A 428 -22.59 -40.06 -20.21
CA GLU A 428 -21.41 -39.65 -20.95
C GLU A 428 -20.57 -38.62 -20.18
N GLN A 429 -21.20 -37.86 -19.28
CA GLN A 429 -20.55 -36.81 -18.50
C GLN A 429 -19.84 -37.33 -17.23
N PHE A 430 -20.25 -38.46 -16.66
CA PHE A 430 -19.67 -38.97 -15.40
C PHE A 430 -18.13 -39.16 -15.45
N PRO A 431 -17.52 -39.75 -16.50
CA PRO A 431 -16.05 -39.91 -16.56
C PRO A 431 -15.31 -38.57 -16.61
N ALA A 432 -15.79 -37.63 -17.43
CA ALA A 432 -15.21 -36.30 -17.55
C ALA A 432 -15.34 -35.49 -16.25
N PHE A 433 -16.45 -35.68 -15.53
CA PHE A 433 -16.65 -35.09 -14.21
C PHE A 433 -15.64 -35.64 -13.19
N ARG A 434 -15.46 -36.97 -13.10
CA ARG A 434 -14.46 -37.59 -12.21
C ARG A 434 -13.05 -37.08 -12.51
N GLN A 435 -12.65 -37.07 -13.78
CA GLN A 435 -11.32 -36.59 -14.18
C GLN A 435 -11.09 -35.12 -13.75
N ARG A 436 -12.10 -34.27 -13.89
CA ARG A 436 -12.04 -32.87 -13.44
C ARG A 436 -11.86 -32.78 -11.93
N VAL A 437 -12.65 -33.53 -11.16
CA VAL A 437 -12.60 -33.54 -9.70
C VAL A 437 -11.26 -34.08 -9.19
N ASP A 438 -10.76 -35.19 -9.76
CA ASP A 438 -9.47 -35.76 -9.38
C ASP A 438 -8.31 -34.81 -9.70
N GLY A 439 -8.39 -34.07 -10.81
CA GLY A 439 -7.42 -33.01 -11.12
C GLY A 439 -7.39 -31.86 -10.11
N LEU A 440 -8.50 -31.59 -9.40
CA LEU A 440 -8.54 -30.60 -8.32
C LEU A 440 -7.90 -31.12 -7.02
N ARG A 441 -7.82 -32.45 -6.85
CA ARG A 441 -7.31 -33.11 -5.64
C ARG A 441 -5.79 -33.29 -5.65
N VAL A 442 -5.11 -32.81 -6.69
CA VAL A 442 -3.66 -32.91 -6.86
C VAL A 442 -3.07 -31.50 -6.94
N ALA A 443 -1.94 -31.27 -6.26
CA ALA A 443 -1.19 -30.03 -6.36
C ALA A 443 -0.55 -29.87 -7.75
N SER A 444 -0.43 -28.65 -8.24
CA SER A 444 0.22 -28.32 -9.52
C SER A 444 1.15 -27.11 -9.37
N GLU A 445 1.97 -26.81 -10.38
CA GLU A 445 2.83 -25.61 -10.35
C GLU A 445 2.02 -24.31 -10.16
N GLU A 446 0.83 -24.23 -10.75
CA GLU A 446 -0.09 -23.09 -10.60
C GLU A 446 -0.86 -23.09 -9.27
N ARG A 447 -0.93 -24.24 -8.58
CA ARG A 447 -1.70 -24.44 -7.35
C ARG A 447 -0.89 -25.29 -6.35
N PRO A 448 -0.15 -24.65 -5.43
CA PRO A 448 0.74 -25.36 -4.50
C PRO A 448 -0.01 -26.29 -3.53
N PHE A 449 -1.32 -26.10 -3.35
CA PHE A 449 -2.17 -26.97 -2.53
C PHE A 449 -3.33 -27.56 -3.36
N PRO A 450 -3.79 -28.79 -3.05
CA PRO A 450 -5.01 -29.35 -3.64
C PRO A 450 -6.26 -28.51 -3.36
N ASP A 451 -7.09 -28.27 -4.38
CA ASP A 451 -8.35 -27.53 -4.30
C ASP A 451 -9.52 -28.44 -3.87
N ARG A 452 -9.49 -28.86 -2.60
CA ARG A 452 -10.50 -29.73 -2.00
C ARG A 452 -11.87 -29.06 -1.92
N ALA A 453 -11.93 -27.75 -1.63
CA ALA A 453 -13.18 -27.01 -1.69
C ALA A 453 -13.76 -26.91 -3.10
N GLY A 454 -12.93 -26.74 -4.13
CA GLY A 454 -13.35 -26.78 -5.52
C GLY A 454 -13.97 -28.13 -5.89
N ALA A 455 -13.32 -29.23 -5.48
CA ALA A 455 -13.86 -30.59 -5.65
C ALA A 455 -15.22 -30.76 -4.93
N ALA A 456 -15.33 -30.31 -3.68
CA ALA A 456 -16.57 -30.41 -2.91
C ALA A 456 -17.71 -29.59 -3.53
N ARG A 457 -17.40 -28.37 -4.01
CA ARG A 457 -18.33 -27.52 -4.75
C ARG A 457 -18.79 -28.17 -6.05
N ALA A 458 -17.91 -28.84 -6.79
CA ALA A 458 -18.28 -29.53 -8.02
C ALA A 458 -19.31 -30.65 -7.75
N TYR A 459 -19.13 -31.43 -6.67
CA TYR A 459 -20.13 -32.42 -6.23
C TYR A 459 -21.43 -31.76 -5.76
N GLU A 460 -21.35 -30.70 -4.95
CA GLU A 460 -22.52 -29.94 -4.46
C GLU A 460 -23.38 -29.44 -5.61
N GLU A 461 -22.77 -28.82 -6.63
CA GLU A 461 -23.48 -28.28 -7.80
C GLU A 461 -24.18 -29.39 -8.60
N LEU A 462 -23.51 -30.54 -8.79
CA LEU A 462 -24.09 -31.70 -9.46
C LEU A 462 -25.27 -32.29 -8.68
N PHE A 463 -25.10 -32.51 -7.37
CA PHE A 463 -26.13 -33.08 -6.50
C PHE A 463 -27.33 -32.15 -6.34
N ARG A 464 -27.10 -30.84 -6.24
CA ARG A 464 -28.17 -29.83 -6.23
C ARG A 464 -28.98 -29.88 -7.52
N ALA A 465 -28.32 -29.89 -8.68
CA ALA A 465 -29.00 -29.92 -9.96
C ALA A 465 -29.86 -31.18 -10.11
N TRP A 466 -29.28 -32.35 -9.82
CA TRP A 466 -29.97 -33.62 -10.05
C TRP A 466 -30.99 -33.99 -8.95
N SER A 467 -30.80 -33.57 -7.71
CA SER A 467 -31.84 -33.74 -6.68
C SER A 467 -33.13 -33.00 -7.07
N GLN A 468 -33.01 -31.76 -7.55
CA GLN A 468 -34.16 -30.98 -8.03
C GLN A 468 -34.81 -31.60 -9.27
N GLN A 469 -34.01 -32.05 -10.23
CA GLN A 469 -34.51 -32.70 -11.45
C GLN A 469 -35.23 -34.02 -11.15
N LEU A 470 -34.66 -34.90 -10.33
CA LEU A 470 -35.26 -36.21 -10.01
C LEU A 470 -36.58 -36.07 -9.23
N VAL A 471 -36.64 -35.14 -8.26
CA VAL A 471 -37.88 -34.86 -7.52
C VAL A 471 -38.95 -34.24 -8.44
N GLY A 472 -38.55 -33.39 -9.39
CA GLY A 472 -39.42 -32.87 -10.43
C GLY A 472 -39.98 -33.97 -11.33
N ILE A 473 -39.11 -34.83 -11.86
CA ILE A 473 -39.49 -35.99 -12.69
C ILE A 473 -40.45 -36.91 -11.93
N ALA A 474 -40.16 -37.24 -10.67
CA ALA A 474 -41.03 -38.10 -9.85
C ALA A 474 -42.43 -37.50 -9.71
N ARG A 475 -42.54 -36.19 -9.46
CA ARG A 475 -43.82 -35.49 -9.34
C ARG A 475 -44.59 -35.50 -10.66
N ASP A 476 -43.92 -35.12 -11.75
CA ASP A 476 -44.53 -35.08 -13.09
C ASP A 476 -45.04 -36.46 -13.52
N LEU A 477 -44.29 -37.52 -13.23
CA LEU A 477 -44.68 -38.91 -13.48
C LEU A 477 -45.92 -39.31 -12.68
N VAL A 478 -45.99 -38.96 -11.40
CA VAL A 478 -47.16 -39.25 -10.55
C VAL A 478 -48.39 -38.48 -11.05
N GLU A 479 -48.28 -37.18 -11.30
CA GLU A 479 -49.39 -36.36 -11.79
C GLU A 479 -49.98 -36.89 -13.10
N ARG A 480 -49.14 -37.36 -14.02
CA ARG A 480 -49.57 -37.93 -15.32
C ARG A 480 -50.18 -39.33 -15.21
N SER A 481 -49.90 -40.06 -14.13
CA SER A 481 -50.47 -41.40 -13.92
C SER A 481 -51.92 -41.38 -13.42
N VAL A 482 -52.48 -40.20 -13.14
CA VAL A 482 -53.83 -40.02 -12.59
C VAL A 482 -54.83 -39.74 -13.72
N GLY A 483 -55.63 -40.74 -14.08
CA GLY A 483 -56.71 -40.63 -15.07
C GLY A 483 -57.15 -41.99 -15.64
N ASP A 484 -58.38 -42.06 -16.16
CA ASP A 484 -58.94 -43.31 -16.71
C ASP A 484 -58.31 -43.72 -18.07
N ASP A 485 -57.77 -42.76 -18.83
CA ASP A 485 -57.27 -42.92 -20.21
C ASP A 485 -55.73 -43.06 -20.32
N VAL A 486 -55.06 -43.36 -19.20
CA VAL A 486 -53.58 -43.48 -19.13
C VAL A 486 -53.13 -44.85 -19.69
N PRO A 487 -52.11 -44.92 -20.58
CA PRO A 487 -51.58 -46.20 -21.08
C PRO A 487 -51.02 -47.10 -19.96
N ASP A 488 -51.32 -48.40 -20.02
CA ASP A 488 -50.87 -49.36 -18.99
C ASP A 488 -49.35 -49.41 -18.83
N ALA A 489 -48.59 -49.27 -19.92
CA ALA A 489 -47.13 -49.20 -19.88
C ALA A 489 -46.62 -48.04 -19.01
N LEU A 490 -47.29 -46.87 -19.05
CA LEU A 490 -46.94 -45.72 -18.23
C LEU A 490 -47.33 -45.95 -16.76
N ARG A 491 -48.52 -46.54 -16.50
CA ARG A 491 -48.94 -46.88 -15.13
C ARG A 491 -47.98 -47.84 -14.45
N THR A 492 -47.55 -48.90 -15.14
CA THR A 492 -46.58 -49.87 -14.61
C THR A 492 -45.23 -49.21 -14.33
N PHE A 493 -44.71 -48.43 -15.29
CA PHE A 493 -43.44 -47.72 -15.11
C PHE A 493 -43.47 -46.77 -13.91
N VAL A 494 -44.53 -45.96 -13.77
CA VAL A 494 -44.68 -45.02 -12.66
C VAL A 494 -44.79 -45.76 -11.32
N ALA A 495 -45.56 -46.85 -11.26
CA ALA A 495 -45.72 -47.65 -10.04
C ALA A 495 -44.38 -48.26 -9.56
N GLU A 496 -43.53 -48.68 -10.50
CA GLU A 496 -42.23 -49.27 -10.20
C GLU A 496 -41.16 -48.22 -9.85
N HIS A 497 -41.15 -47.09 -10.55
CA HIS A 497 -40.00 -46.19 -10.54
C HIS A 497 -40.22 -44.85 -9.81
N ALA A 498 -41.43 -44.32 -9.72
CA ALA A 498 -41.63 -42.94 -9.21
C ALA A 498 -41.12 -42.76 -7.77
N ARG A 499 -41.30 -43.76 -6.90
CA ARG A 499 -40.73 -43.74 -5.54
C ARG A 499 -39.20 -43.83 -5.54
N ALA A 500 -38.62 -44.54 -6.49
CA ALA A 500 -37.17 -44.67 -6.61
C ALA A 500 -36.52 -43.36 -7.10
N PHE A 501 -37.17 -42.64 -8.02
CA PHE A 501 -36.76 -41.30 -8.43
C PHE A 501 -36.77 -40.31 -7.26
N ASP A 502 -37.86 -40.27 -6.48
CA ASP A 502 -37.96 -39.39 -5.30
C ASP A 502 -36.93 -39.75 -4.22
N ALA A 503 -36.79 -41.04 -3.90
CA ALA A 503 -35.80 -41.51 -2.93
C ALA A 503 -34.35 -41.19 -3.35
N GLN A 504 -34.01 -41.37 -4.62
CA GLN A 504 -32.69 -41.00 -5.14
C GLN A 504 -32.48 -39.48 -5.09
N GLY A 505 -33.51 -38.69 -5.43
CA GLY A 505 -33.47 -37.23 -5.31
C GLY A 505 -33.22 -36.76 -3.87
N GLN A 506 -33.87 -37.38 -2.88
CA GLN A 506 -33.64 -37.12 -1.46
C GLN A 506 -32.24 -37.55 -1.01
N SER A 507 -31.72 -38.68 -1.49
CA SER A 507 -30.36 -39.14 -1.21
C SER A 507 -29.31 -38.14 -1.70
N LEU A 508 -29.46 -37.64 -2.94
CA LEU A 508 -28.58 -36.60 -3.48
C LEU A 508 -28.68 -35.30 -2.69
N ARG A 509 -29.86 -34.94 -2.19
CA ARG A 509 -30.03 -33.76 -1.33
C ARG A 509 -29.32 -33.93 0.02
N LEU A 510 -29.37 -35.11 0.64
CA LEU A 510 -28.61 -35.40 1.85
C LEU A 510 -27.09 -35.37 1.60
N ALA A 511 -26.63 -35.84 0.43
CA ALA A 511 -25.24 -35.73 0.01
C ALA A 511 -24.81 -34.27 -0.16
N GLN A 512 -25.68 -33.45 -0.77
CA GLN A 512 -25.49 -32.00 -0.89
C GLN A 512 -25.37 -31.33 0.49
N ASP A 513 -26.31 -31.61 1.41
CA ASP A 513 -26.32 -31.01 2.74
C ASP A 513 -25.04 -31.36 3.53
N ARG A 514 -24.52 -32.58 3.41
CA ARG A 514 -23.23 -32.97 4.00
C ARG A 514 -22.06 -32.12 3.50
N LEU A 515 -22.03 -31.79 2.21
CA LEU A 515 -20.97 -30.96 1.62
C LEU A 515 -21.10 -29.48 2.01
N LEU A 516 -22.32 -28.99 2.25
CA LEU A 516 -22.57 -27.63 2.73
C LEU A 516 -22.13 -27.41 4.18
N LEU A 517 -22.07 -28.48 4.97
CA LEU A 517 -21.63 -28.43 6.37
C LEU A 517 -20.10 -28.50 6.55
N LEU A 518 -19.33 -28.57 5.45
CA LEU A 518 -17.87 -28.59 5.52
C LEU A 518 -17.32 -27.26 6.06
N PRO A 519 -16.25 -27.30 6.88
CA PRO A 519 -15.58 -26.09 7.34
C PRO A 519 -14.99 -25.31 6.15
N GLN A 520 -14.69 -24.03 6.31
CA GLN A 520 -14.03 -23.27 5.25
C GLN A 520 -12.63 -23.83 4.94
N ASP A 521 -12.30 -23.96 3.66
CA ASP A 521 -10.97 -24.41 3.18
C ASP A 521 -9.93 -23.29 3.35
N GLU A 522 -9.32 -23.22 4.54
CA GLU A 522 -8.18 -22.35 4.84
C GLU A 522 -6.97 -22.65 3.92
N PRO A 523 -6.55 -23.92 3.68
CA PRO A 523 -5.44 -24.24 2.76
C PRO A 523 -5.67 -23.77 1.33
N GLY A 524 -6.85 -24.03 0.75
CA GLY A 524 -7.19 -23.61 -0.60
C GLY A 524 -7.15 -22.08 -0.76
N ARG A 525 -7.64 -21.34 0.25
CA ARG A 525 -7.56 -19.87 0.29
C ARG A 525 -6.13 -19.37 0.36
N LEU A 526 -5.29 -20.00 1.18
CA LEU A 526 -3.88 -19.67 1.31
C LEU A 526 -3.14 -19.91 -0.02
N ALA A 527 -3.43 -21.02 -0.71
CA ALA A 527 -2.89 -21.33 -2.04
C ALA A 527 -3.21 -20.23 -3.05
N GLU A 528 -4.48 -19.85 -3.11
CA GLU A 528 -4.98 -18.84 -4.04
C GLU A 528 -4.39 -17.45 -3.73
N ALA A 529 -4.20 -17.12 -2.45
CA ALA A 529 -3.58 -15.87 -2.05
C ALA A 529 -2.11 -15.78 -2.47
N ILE A 530 -1.36 -16.88 -2.26
CA ILE A 530 0.06 -16.98 -2.62
C ILE A 530 0.25 -17.01 -4.14
N SER A 531 -0.62 -17.70 -4.89
CA SER A 531 -0.52 -17.80 -6.35
C SER A 531 -0.85 -16.50 -7.08
N ARG A 532 -1.62 -15.59 -6.46
CA ARG A 532 -2.01 -14.29 -7.02
C ARG A 532 -0.90 -13.22 -6.99
N GLY A 533 0.26 -13.49 -6.38
CA GLY A 533 1.42 -12.59 -6.36
C GLY A 533 2.10 -12.52 -5.00
N SER A 534 2.75 -11.40 -4.68
CA SER A 534 3.44 -11.23 -3.41
C SER A 534 2.46 -11.29 -2.23
N ALA A 535 2.84 -11.94 -1.13
CA ALA A 535 2.06 -12.02 0.10
C ALA A 535 2.97 -12.21 1.32
N ALA A 536 2.52 -11.80 2.50
CA ALA A 536 3.10 -12.25 3.77
C ALA A 536 2.14 -13.22 4.46
N VAL A 537 2.67 -14.34 4.91
CA VAL A 537 1.96 -15.36 5.66
C VAL A 537 2.39 -15.26 7.11
N ILE A 538 1.44 -15.02 8.01
CA ILE A 538 1.66 -14.91 9.45
C ILE A 538 1.13 -16.18 10.10
N GLU A 539 2.03 -16.97 10.66
CA GLU A 539 1.73 -18.23 11.34
C GLU A 539 1.77 -18.01 12.86
N GLY A 540 0.66 -18.26 13.53
CA GLY A 540 0.57 -18.26 14.99
C GLY A 540 0.13 -19.62 15.55
N PRO A 541 -0.04 -19.74 16.88
CA PRO A 541 -0.51 -20.98 17.51
C PRO A 541 -1.97 -21.33 17.20
N SER A 542 -2.79 -20.30 16.94
CA SER A 542 -4.24 -20.39 16.74
C SER A 542 -4.66 -20.50 15.27
N GLY A 543 -3.73 -20.35 14.33
CA GLY A 543 -3.99 -20.41 12.89
C GLY A 543 -2.99 -19.64 12.06
N VAL A 544 -3.39 -19.34 10.83
CA VAL A 544 -2.59 -18.62 9.82
C VAL A 544 -3.41 -17.43 9.30
N ALA A 545 -2.76 -16.31 9.05
CA ALA A 545 -3.33 -15.14 8.39
C ALA A 545 -2.49 -14.75 7.17
N VAL A 546 -3.13 -14.23 6.12
CA VAL A 546 -2.44 -13.86 4.88
C VAL A 546 -2.66 -12.39 4.59
N LEU A 547 -1.56 -11.67 4.43
CA LEU A 547 -1.56 -10.29 3.99
C LEU A 547 -1.18 -10.24 2.52
N PRO A 548 -2.09 -9.85 1.62
CA PRO A 548 -1.76 -9.73 0.21
C PRO A 548 -0.76 -8.58 0.00
N GLY A 549 0.05 -8.70 -1.05
CA GLY A 549 1.17 -7.81 -1.32
C GLY A 549 0.79 -6.35 -1.42
N TRP A 550 -0.42 -6.00 -1.87
CA TRP A 550 -0.88 -4.61 -1.93
C TRP A 550 -1.07 -3.96 -0.54
N GLN A 551 -1.26 -4.75 0.53
CA GLN A 551 -1.31 -4.25 1.91
C GLN A 551 0.09 -4.02 2.49
N LEU A 552 1.08 -4.79 2.03
CA LEU A 552 2.48 -4.70 2.46
C LEU A 552 3.31 -3.73 1.61
N PHE A 553 2.98 -3.64 0.32
CA PHE A 553 3.67 -2.91 -0.73
C PHE A 553 2.65 -1.96 -1.40
N PRO A 554 2.26 -0.85 -0.76
CA PRO A 554 1.29 0.07 -1.35
C PRO A 554 1.81 0.63 -2.68
N SER A 555 0.97 0.57 -3.71
CA SER A 555 1.24 1.11 -5.06
C SER A 555 1.43 2.63 -5.03
N GLU A 556 2.40 3.15 -5.79
CA GLU A 556 2.54 4.59 -5.98
C GLU A 556 1.35 5.20 -6.74
N VAL A 557 0.83 6.30 -6.18
CA VAL A 557 0.58 7.50 -6.98
C VAL A 557 1.18 8.70 -6.22
N GLY A 558 2.47 9.00 -6.45
CA GLY A 558 3.18 10.17 -5.93
C GLY A 558 4.53 9.87 -5.24
N GLU A 559 5.53 10.75 -5.41
CA GLU A 559 6.94 10.66 -4.95
C GLU A 559 7.19 10.66 -3.41
N ARG A 560 6.31 10.08 -2.58
CA ARG A 560 6.45 10.13 -1.12
C ARG A 560 6.78 8.77 -0.52
N ALA A 561 8.06 8.59 -0.17
CA ALA A 561 8.68 7.34 0.30
C ALA A 561 8.54 6.94 1.79
N PRO A 562 8.17 7.79 2.78
CA PRO A 562 8.21 7.38 4.18
C PRO A 562 7.01 6.54 4.67
N ASP A 563 5.85 6.59 4.00
CA ASP A 563 4.59 5.97 4.47
C ASP A 563 4.55 4.42 4.30
N ARG A 564 5.53 3.82 3.63
CA ARG A 564 5.53 2.36 3.32
C ARG A 564 5.83 1.48 4.52
N ARG A 565 6.79 1.88 5.36
CA ARG A 565 7.24 1.05 6.51
C ARG A 565 6.15 0.89 7.57
N PHE A 566 5.45 1.98 7.90
CA PHE A 566 4.38 2.01 8.90
C PHE A 566 3.20 1.12 8.56
N ARG A 567 2.79 1.14 7.29
CA ARG A 567 1.67 0.31 6.81
C ARG A 567 2.00 -1.17 6.87
N GLY A 568 3.23 -1.53 6.51
CA GLY A 568 3.71 -2.91 6.66
C GLY A 568 3.65 -3.38 8.11
N GLU A 569 4.16 -2.58 9.06
CA GLU A 569 4.10 -2.90 10.50
C GLU A 569 2.65 -3.11 10.97
N GLU A 570 1.74 -2.20 10.63
CA GLU A 570 0.37 -2.25 11.13
C GLU A 570 -0.49 -3.32 10.50
N ALA A 571 -0.29 -3.60 9.20
CA ALA A 571 -0.96 -4.71 8.56
C ALA A 571 -0.57 -6.02 9.25
N ILE A 572 0.72 -6.19 9.57
CA ILE A 572 1.23 -7.33 10.34
C ILE A 572 0.67 -7.34 11.76
N ALA A 573 0.67 -6.21 12.46
CA ALA A 573 0.12 -6.10 13.80
C ALA A 573 -1.40 -6.40 13.83
N ALA A 574 -2.15 -5.97 12.82
CA ALA A 574 -3.56 -6.30 12.67
C ALA A 574 -3.77 -7.80 12.40
N ALA A 575 -2.93 -8.42 11.56
CA ALA A 575 -2.96 -9.87 11.34
C ALA A 575 -2.66 -10.66 12.63
N ILE A 576 -1.67 -10.25 13.41
CA ILE A 576 -1.36 -10.86 14.72
C ILE A 576 -2.54 -10.71 15.68
N ARG A 577 -3.16 -9.52 15.78
CA ARG A 577 -4.36 -9.29 16.61
C ARG A 577 -5.54 -10.17 16.17
N SER A 578 -5.75 -10.32 14.86
CA SER A 578 -6.77 -11.21 14.30
C SER A 578 -6.52 -12.68 14.67
N LEU A 579 -5.26 -13.10 14.77
CA LEU A 579 -4.91 -14.45 15.23
C LEU A 579 -5.09 -14.65 16.73
N GLN A 580 -4.86 -13.62 17.55
CA GLN A 580 -5.05 -13.71 19.01
C GLN A 580 -6.52 -13.53 19.45
N SER A 581 -7.33 -12.83 18.66
CA SER A 581 -8.74 -12.57 18.99
C SER A 581 -9.63 -13.79 18.76
N SER A 582 -10.58 -14.01 19.67
CA SER A 582 -11.68 -14.94 19.49
C SER A 582 -12.86 -14.34 18.70
N GLU A 583 -12.98 -13.01 18.66
CA GLU A 583 -14.03 -12.32 17.92
C GLU A 583 -13.71 -12.31 16.42
N ARG A 584 -14.70 -12.66 15.59
CA ARG A 584 -14.56 -12.71 14.12
C ARG A 584 -15.52 -11.74 13.46
N LEU A 585 -15.10 -11.15 12.35
CA LEU A 585 -15.97 -10.36 11.48
C LEU A 585 -16.80 -11.29 10.59
N CYS A 586 -18.11 -11.03 10.48
CA CYS A 586 -18.99 -11.63 9.48
C CYS A 586 -19.66 -10.53 8.66
N VAL A 587 -19.27 -10.40 7.39
CA VAL A 587 -19.91 -9.47 6.45
C VAL A 587 -21.08 -10.17 5.77
N VAL A 588 -22.26 -9.59 5.86
CA VAL A 588 -23.46 -10.09 5.18
C VAL A 588 -23.77 -9.17 3.99
N LEU A 589 -23.61 -9.68 2.77
CA LEU A 589 -23.95 -8.98 1.54
C LEU A 589 -25.47 -9.08 1.33
N VAL A 590 -26.18 -7.96 1.47
CA VAL A 590 -27.65 -7.93 1.36
C VAL A 590 -28.04 -7.31 0.02
N HIS A 591 -28.63 -8.10 -0.88
CA HIS A 591 -29.03 -7.63 -2.20
C HIS A 591 -30.24 -8.39 -2.77
N ALA A 592 -30.75 -7.93 -3.90
CA ALA A 592 -31.88 -8.55 -4.62
C ALA A 592 -31.54 -8.94 -6.08
N GLU A 593 -30.26 -8.90 -6.44
CA GLU A 593 -29.78 -9.36 -7.74
C GLU A 593 -30.07 -10.87 -7.95
N PRO A 594 -30.44 -11.29 -9.16
CA PRO A 594 -30.81 -12.68 -9.45
C PRO A 594 -29.63 -13.64 -9.48
N ARG A 595 -28.40 -13.11 -9.52
CA ARG A 595 -27.15 -13.87 -9.50
C ARG A 595 -26.38 -13.52 -8.24
N SER A 596 -25.55 -14.46 -7.79
CA SER A 596 -24.60 -14.24 -6.72
C SER A 596 -23.62 -13.13 -7.12
N LEU A 597 -23.48 -12.13 -6.26
CA LEU A 597 -22.48 -11.07 -6.38
C LEU A 597 -21.12 -11.53 -5.85
N MET A 598 -21.06 -12.65 -5.13
CA MET A 598 -19.77 -13.22 -4.68
C MET A 598 -18.95 -13.85 -5.81
N LYS A 599 -19.57 -14.16 -6.96
CA LYS A 599 -18.90 -14.83 -8.08
C LYS A 599 -18.33 -13.80 -9.06
N PRO A 600 -17.08 -13.96 -9.54
CA PRO A 600 -16.51 -13.07 -10.55
C PRO A 600 -17.38 -12.98 -11.80
N SER A 601 -17.56 -11.77 -12.33
CA SER A 601 -18.26 -11.50 -13.58
C SER A 601 -17.31 -10.95 -14.63
N ALA A 602 -17.59 -11.22 -15.91
CA ALA A 602 -16.70 -10.81 -17.01
C ALA A 602 -16.52 -9.28 -17.12
N ASN A 603 -17.50 -8.50 -16.63
CA ASN A 603 -17.48 -7.04 -16.62
C ASN A 603 -17.06 -6.46 -15.26
N GLY A 604 -16.72 -7.29 -14.28
CA GLY A 604 -16.34 -6.85 -12.92
C GLY A 604 -17.47 -6.19 -12.13
N ALA A 605 -18.73 -6.41 -12.52
CA ALA A 605 -19.95 -5.97 -11.81
C ALA A 605 -20.33 -6.94 -10.68
N ASP A 606 -19.32 -7.53 -10.05
CA ASP A 606 -19.39 -8.44 -8.91
C ASP A 606 -18.63 -7.85 -7.71
N LEU A 607 -18.69 -8.54 -6.57
CA LEU A 607 -18.03 -8.20 -5.32
C LEU A 607 -16.94 -9.21 -4.92
N ALA A 608 -16.47 -10.05 -5.86
CA ALA A 608 -15.52 -11.13 -5.55
C ALA A 608 -14.23 -10.60 -4.91
N SER A 609 -13.72 -9.46 -5.38
CA SER A 609 -12.49 -8.87 -4.84
C SER A 609 -12.65 -8.39 -3.38
N LEU A 610 -13.84 -7.90 -3.02
CA LEU A 610 -14.17 -7.52 -1.65
C LEU A 610 -14.30 -8.77 -0.77
N VAL A 611 -15.01 -9.80 -1.27
CA VAL A 611 -15.16 -11.09 -0.60
C VAL A 611 -13.79 -11.69 -0.28
N ASP A 612 -12.88 -11.67 -1.25
CA ASP A 612 -11.51 -12.14 -1.10
C ASP A 612 -10.76 -11.32 -0.04
N ALA A 613 -10.85 -9.98 -0.08
CA ALA A 613 -10.20 -9.11 0.89
C ALA A 613 -10.66 -9.38 2.34
N VAL A 614 -11.96 -9.59 2.57
CA VAL A 614 -12.50 -9.90 3.90
C VAL A 614 -12.06 -11.30 4.35
N ARG A 615 -12.12 -12.30 3.46
CA ARG A 615 -11.73 -13.69 3.77
C ARG A 615 -10.24 -13.82 4.08
N LEU A 616 -9.37 -13.08 3.39
CA LEU A 616 -7.93 -13.05 3.69
C LEU A 616 -7.64 -12.54 5.11
N GLY A 617 -8.46 -11.60 5.61
CA GLY A 617 -8.41 -11.11 6.98
C GLY A 617 -9.04 -12.03 8.04
N ARG A 618 -9.33 -13.30 7.70
CA ARG A 618 -10.09 -14.28 8.52
C ARG A 618 -11.55 -13.88 8.81
N GLY A 619 -12.12 -12.98 8.01
CA GLY A 619 -13.54 -12.64 8.07
C GLY A 619 -14.40 -13.66 7.33
N GLU A 620 -15.61 -13.89 7.82
CA GLU A 620 -16.65 -14.63 7.11
C GLU A 620 -17.42 -13.69 6.17
N VAL A 621 -17.81 -14.19 5.00
CA VAL A 621 -18.69 -13.46 4.09
C VAL A 621 -19.87 -14.35 3.71
N LEU A 622 -21.07 -13.88 4.02
CA LEU A 622 -22.33 -14.52 3.71
C LEU A 622 -23.10 -13.68 2.69
N GLU A 623 -23.82 -14.36 1.80
CA GLU A 623 -24.68 -13.70 0.82
C GLU A 623 -26.15 -13.89 1.21
N TRP A 624 -26.89 -12.79 1.25
CA TRP A 624 -28.32 -12.77 1.48
C TRP A 624 -29.05 -12.18 0.27
N ILE A 625 -29.48 -13.08 -0.61
CA ILE A 625 -30.41 -12.76 -1.69
C ILE A 625 -31.82 -12.73 -1.09
N VAL A 626 -32.35 -11.53 -0.82
CA VAL A 626 -33.59 -11.35 -0.03
C VAL A 626 -34.82 -12.02 -0.63
N THR A 627 -34.79 -12.31 -1.94
CA THR A 627 -35.85 -12.99 -2.68
C THR A 627 -35.75 -14.52 -2.64
N ALA A 628 -34.60 -15.08 -2.22
CA ALA A 628 -34.30 -16.51 -2.32
C ALA A 628 -34.39 -17.25 -0.98
N GLY A 629 -34.37 -16.56 0.17
CA GLY A 629 -34.40 -17.20 1.47
C GLY A 629 -34.34 -16.23 2.66
N GLY A 630 -34.36 -16.81 3.86
CA GLY A 630 -34.24 -16.08 5.12
C GLY A 630 -32.83 -15.54 5.39
N GLU A 631 -32.69 -14.78 6.48
CA GLU A 631 -31.41 -14.24 6.95
C GLU A 631 -30.39 -15.37 7.18
N PRO A 632 -29.19 -15.31 6.57
CA PRO A 632 -28.20 -16.37 6.72
C PRO A 632 -27.67 -16.43 8.16
N THR A 633 -27.35 -17.64 8.61
CA THR A 633 -26.75 -17.87 9.93
C THR A 633 -25.25 -18.03 9.76
N GLY A 634 -24.48 -17.10 10.32
CA GLY A 634 -23.02 -17.18 10.36
C GLY A 634 -22.49 -18.00 11.52
N ALA A 635 -21.17 -18.07 11.62
CA ALA A 635 -20.50 -18.77 12.71
C ALA A 635 -20.82 -18.19 14.10
N ASP A 636 -20.88 -19.07 15.11
CA ASP A 636 -21.10 -18.68 16.50
C ASP A 636 -20.01 -17.70 16.97
N GLY A 637 -20.45 -16.60 17.60
CA GLY A 637 -19.57 -15.55 18.13
C GLY A 637 -19.08 -14.51 17.09
N ALA A 638 -19.49 -14.60 15.82
CA ALA A 638 -19.12 -13.60 14.82
C ALA A 638 -19.93 -12.30 14.97
N ARG A 639 -19.24 -11.15 14.96
CA ARG A 639 -19.86 -9.83 14.89
C ARG A 639 -20.23 -9.51 13.45
N ARG A 640 -21.48 -9.16 13.23
CA ARG A 640 -22.01 -8.93 11.89
C ARG A 640 -21.76 -7.50 11.42
N ALA A 641 -21.59 -7.33 10.12
CA ALA A 641 -21.70 -6.05 9.42
C ALA A 641 -22.55 -6.27 8.16
N TYR A 642 -23.66 -5.56 8.04
CA TYR A 642 -24.55 -5.68 6.89
C TYR A 642 -24.16 -4.67 5.82
N LEU A 643 -23.75 -5.18 4.65
CA LEU A 643 -23.42 -4.37 3.49
C LEU A 643 -24.60 -4.41 2.51
N ILE A 644 -25.36 -3.31 2.45
CA ILE A 644 -26.60 -3.24 1.66
C ILE A 644 -26.26 -2.69 0.28
N VAL A 645 -26.48 -3.52 -0.75
CA VAL A 645 -26.20 -3.21 -2.15
C VAL A 645 -27.53 -2.89 -2.86
N PRO A 646 -27.74 -1.65 -3.32
CA PRO A 646 -28.95 -1.30 -4.06
C PRO A 646 -29.02 -2.03 -5.41
N PRO A 647 -30.22 -2.27 -5.97
CA PRO A 647 -30.36 -2.95 -7.25
C PRO A 647 -29.82 -2.08 -8.38
N ASN A 648 -29.19 -2.72 -9.36
CA ASN A 648 -28.59 -2.05 -10.52
C ASN A 648 -29.66 -1.35 -11.39
N GLU A 649 -30.79 -2.02 -11.61
CA GLU A 649 -31.90 -1.48 -12.40
C GLU A 649 -32.97 -0.86 -11.50
N ARG A 650 -33.06 0.47 -11.52
CA ARG A 650 -34.14 1.24 -10.88
C ARG A 650 -34.97 1.93 -11.96
N SER A 651 -36.27 1.66 -11.97
CA SER A 651 -37.25 2.22 -12.91
C SER A 651 -37.90 3.50 -12.37
N VAL A 652 -38.46 4.29 -13.29
CA VAL A 652 -39.40 5.36 -12.93
C VAL A 652 -40.72 4.72 -12.49
N GLY A 653 -41.34 5.18 -11.40
CA GLY A 653 -42.57 4.61 -10.84
C GLY A 653 -42.34 3.70 -9.63
N GLU A 654 -43.28 2.78 -9.37
CA GLU A 654 -43.23 1.94 -8.15
C GLU A 654 -42.01 1.00 -8.11
N PRO A 655 -41.40 0.79 -6.93
CA PRO A 655 -40.33 -0.18 -6.77
C PRO A 655 -40.75 -1.59 -7.17
N SER A 656 -39.86 -2.27 -7.90
CA SER A 656 -40.08 -3.67 -8.30
C SER A 656 -40.31 -4.54 -7.06
N ARG A 657 -40.91 -5.73 -7.23
CA ARG A 657 -41.10 -6.66 -6.10
C ARG A 657 -39.80 -6.93 -5.34
N ARG A 658 -38.70 -7.18 -6.08
CA ARG A 658 -37.36 -7.42 -5.53
C ARG A 658 -36.83 -6.22 -4.75
N GLU A 659 -37.00 -5.01 -5.30
CA GLU A 659 -36.60 -3.77 -4.63
C GLU A 659 -37.43 -3.52 -3.37
N ARG A 660 -38.74 -3.79 -3.38
CA ARG A 660 -39.61 -3.66 -2.19
C ARG A 660 -39.20 -4.63 -1.08
N GLU A 661 -38.92 -5.88 -1.42
CA GLU A 661 -38.43 -6.87 -0.46
C GLU A 661 -37.10 -6.41 0.16
N LEU A 662 -36.14 -5.94 -0.65
CA LEU A 662 -34.86 -5.41 -0.14
C LEU A 662 -35.03 -4.17 0.74
N LEU A 663 -35.85 -3.20 0.33
CA LEU A 663 -36.16 -2.01 1.14
C LEU A 663 -36.79 -2.41 2.49
N SER A 664 -37.63 -3.44 2.51
CA SER A 664 -38.24 -3.94 3.75
C SER A 664 -37.22 -4.58 4.70
N VAL A 665 -36.26 -5.34 4.16
CA VAL A 665 -35.17 -5.94 4.93
C VAL A 665 -34.23 -4.85 5.45
N ALA A 666 -33.84 -3.90 4.60
CA ALA A 666 -32.98 -2.78 4.96
C ALA A 666 -33.58 -1.95 6.10
N ARG A 667 -34.86 -1.56 6.01
CA ARG A 667 -35.55 -0.84 7.11
C ARG A 667 -35.50 -1.62 8.42
N ARG A 668 -35.78 -2.92 8.37
CA ARG A 668 -35.77 -3.77 9.56
C ARG A 668 -34.40 -3.82 10.25
N LEU A 669 -33.32 -3.94 9.47
CA LEU A 669 -31.95 -3.93 10.00
C LEU A 669 -31.61 -2.58 10.65
N ILE A 670 -32.00 -1.48 10.00
CA ILE A 670 -31.77 -0.12 10.50
C ILE A 670 -32.57 0.15 11.79
N GLU A 671 -33.85 -0.25 11.84
CA GLU A 671 -34.71 -0.09 13.02
C GLU A 671 -34.25 -0.94 14.21
N ARG A 672 -33.74 -2.15 13.95
CA ARG A 672 -33.05 -2.99 14.96
C ARG A 672 -31.74 -2.36 15.45
N GLY A 673 -31.21 -1.37 14.71
CA GLY A 673 -29.91 -0.76 14.94
C GLY A 673 -28.76 -1.73 14.76
N ASP A 674 -28.91 -2.65 13.80
CA ASP A 674 -27.83 -3.49 13.34
C ASP A 674 -26.73 -2.63 12.67
N PRO A 675 -25.47 -3.07 12.70
CA PRO A 675 -24.36 -2.37 12.07
C PRO A 675 -24.45 -2.43 10.54
N VAL A 676 -24.68 -1.29 9.90
CA VAL A 676 -25.04 -1.20 8.48
C VAL A 676 -24.10 -0.28 7.73
N ILE A 677 -23.64 -0.75 6.57
CA ILE A 677 -23.04 0.07 5.51
C ILE A 677 -24.05 0.14 4.37
N LEU A 678 -24.56 1.34 4.12
CA LEU A 678 -25.52 1.61 3.05
C LEU A 678 -24.82 2.32 1.90
N SER A 679 -24.90 1.72 0.71
CA SER A 679 -24.48 2.41 -0.51
C SER A 679 -25.69 3.03 -1.19
N ILE A 680 -25.58 4.29 -1.61
CA ILE A 680 -26.65 5.04 -2.27
C ILE A 680 -26.12 5.68 -3.54
N GLY A 681 -26.94 5.69 -4.59
CA GLY A 681 -26.53 6.18 -5.91
C GLY A 681 -27.63 6.93 -6.64
N PRO A 682 -27.31 7.45 -7.83
CA PRO A 682 -28.21 8.33 -8.57
C PRO A 682 -29.52 7.63 -8.92
N SER A 683 -30.63 8.34 -8.84
CA SER A 683 -31.98 7.79 -8.93
C SER A 683 -32.78 8.47 -10.02
N VAL A 684 -33.29 7.66 -10.94
CA VAL A 684 -34.21 8.14 -11.98
C VAL A 684 -35.53 8.64 -11.40
N ARG A 685 -35.92 8.16 -10.22
CA ARG A 685 -37.13 8.63 -9.52
C ARG A 685 -36.94 10.05 -9.04
N ALA A 686 -35.83 10.31 -8.34
CA ALA A 686 -35.47 11.65 -7.89
C ALA A 686 -35.30 12.60 -9.08
N LEU A 687 -34.71 12.13 -10.18
CA LEU A 687 -34.59 12.91 -11.42
C LEU A 687 -35.96 13.26 -12.03
N ALA A 688 -36.95 12.37 -11.91
CA ALA A 688 -38.33 12.60 -12.33
C ALA A 688 -39.19 13.37 -11.29
N GLY A 689 -38.58 13.85 -10.19
CA GLY A 689 -39.27 14.56 -9.12
C GLY A 689 -40.05 13.66 -8.13
N GLN A 690 -39.86 12.34 -8.20
CA GLN A 690 -40.44 11.38 -7.26
C GLN A 690 -39.52 11.17 -6.05
N VAL A 691 -40.11 10.84 -4.89
CA VAL A 691 -39.33 10.50 -3.69
C VAL A 691 -38.58 9.20 -3.90
N ASP A 692 -37.27 9.22 -3.65
CA ASP A 692 -36.44 8.02 -3.66
C ASP A 692 -36.51 7.31 -2.30
N PRO A 693 -37.03 6.07 -2.22
CA PRO A 693 -37.12 5.34 -0.94
C PRO A 693 -35.75 5.07 -0.30
N TRP A 694 -34.66 5.04 -1.08
CA TRP A 694 -33.30 4.84 -0.58
C TRP A 694 -32.78 6.06 0.17
N ALA A 695 -33.16 7.28 -0.23
CA ALA A 695 -32.80 8.50 0.48
C ALA A 695 -33.39 8.55 1.90
N GLY A 696 -34.58 7.94 2.09
CA GLY A 696 -35.17 7.76 3.42
C GLY A 696 -34.36 6.84 4.33
N LEU A 697 -33.74 5.78 3.79
CA LEU A 697 -32.85 4.89 4.56
C LEU A 697 -31.57 5.61 4.97
N ALA A 698 -30.96 6.37 4.06
CA ALA A 698 -29.79 7.19 4.35
C ALA A 698 -30.07 8.17 5.49
N THR A 699 -31.25 8.81 5.49
CA THR A 699 -31.64 9.77 6.52
C THR A 699 -31.71 9.12 7.89
N ALA A 700 -32.25 7.91 7.99
CA ALA A 700 -32.28 7.13 9.23
C ALA A 700 -30.88 6.73 9.72
N LEU A 701 -29.89 6.66 8.83
CA LEU A 701 -28.48 6.40 9.13
C LEU A 701 -27.64 7.66 9.30
N GLY A 702 -28.27 8.83 9.34
CA GLY A 702 -27.62 10.09 9.67
C GLY A 702 -27.16 10.93 8.48
N ALA A 703 -27.61 10.64 7.26
CA ALA A 703 -27.29 11.43 6.06
C ALA A 703 -28.52 11.66 5.17
N SER A 704 -28.88 12.92 4.92
CA SER A 704 -29.86 13.26 3.88
C SER A 704 -29.20 13.12 2.50
N ALA A 705 -29.86 12.46 1.54
CA ALA A 705 -29.28 12.18 0.24
C ALA A 705 -30.08 12.81 -0.90
N ASN A 706 -29.40 13.60 -1.74
CA ASN A 706 -29.96 14.11 -2.99
C ASN A 706 -29.50 13.23 -4.16
N THR A 707 -30.34 12.26 -4.53
CA THR A 707 -30.05 11.26 -5.57
C THR A 707 -30.42 11.71 -6.99
N GLY A 708 -30.90 12.95 -7.18
CA GLY A 708 -31.34 13.46 -8.49
C GLY A 708 -30.20 13.88 -9.43
N GLY A 709 -28.97 14.04 -8.93
CA GLY A 709 -27.81 14.42 -9.73
C GLY A 709 -26.51 13.81 -9.19
N ILE A 710 -25.48 13.85 -10.02
CA ILE A 710 -24.13 13.35 -9.67
C ILE A 710 -23.11 14.48 -9.74
N VAL A 711 -22.05 14.40 -8.95
CA VAL A 711 -20.92 15.33 -9.05
C VAL A 711 -20.04 14.96 -10.24
N VAL A 712 -19.72 15.96 -11.07
CA VAL A 712 -18.82 15.80 -12.23
C VAL A 712 -17.79 16.92 -12.30
N ASP A 713 -16.61 16.59 -12.83
CA ASP A 713 -15.52 17.50 -13.13
C ASP A 713 -15.37 17.68 -14.65
N ASP A 714 -15.46 18.91 -15.15
CA ASP A 714 -15.26 19.22 -16.56
C ASP A 714 -13.76 19.33 -16.89
N VAL A 715 -13.17 18.20 -17.34
CA VAL A 715 -11.74 18.08 -17.63
C VAL A 715 -11.45 18.45 -19.08
N ALA A 716 -10.42 19.27 -19.31
CA ALA A 716 -9.97 19.61 -20.67
C ALA A 716 -9.31 18.41 -21.35
N VAL A 717 -9.81 18.04 -22.53
CA VAL A 717 -9.32 16.89 -23.34
C VAL A 717 -8.79 17.35 -24.69
N GLY A 718 -8.66 18.67 -24.88
CA GLY A 718 -8.19 19.32 -26.10
C GLY A 718 -8.52 20.81 -26.08
N GLU A 719 -8.00 21.55 -27.05
CA GLU A 719 -8.27 22.99 -27.18
C GLU A 719 -9.78 23.23 -27.38
N GLY A 720 -10.40 23.95 -26.45
CA GLY A 720 -11.84 24.21 -26.45
C GLY A 720 -12.76 23.02 -26.14
N ARG A 721 -12.22 21.80 -25.94
CA ARG A 721 -13.00 20.58 -25.66
C ARG A 721 -12.82 20.14 -24.22
N ARG A 722 -13.92 20.11 -23.46
CA ARG A 722 -13.98 19.53 -22.11
C ARG A 722 -14.93 18.35 -22.09
N GLU A 723 -14.61 17.34 -21.31
CA GLU A 723 -15.46 16.17 -21.09
C GLU A 723 -15.74 16.01 -19.60
N PRO A 724 -16.98 15.72 -19.22
CA PRO A 724 -17.35 15.50 -17.82
C PRO A 724 -16.76 14.17 -17.32
N ARG A 725 -16.10 14.21 -16.17
CA ARG A 725 -15.66 13.00 -15.44
C ARG A 725 -16.42 12.90 -14.13
N SER A 726 -17.07 11.76 -13.89
CA SER A 726 -17.83 11.50 -12.66
C SER A 726 -17.01 10.84 -11.55
N ASP A 727 -15.75 10.50 -11.83
CA ASP A 727 -14.86 9.90 -10.84
C ASP A 727 -14.39 10.93 -9.82
N GLN A 728 -14.71 10.68 -8.55
CA GLN A 728 -14.19 11.46 -7.43
C GLN A 728 -13.12 10.64 -6.71
N LEU A 729 -11.94 11.24 -6.54
CA LEU A 729 -10.79 10.63 -5.90
C LEU A 729 -10.53 11.30 -4.56
N PHE A 730 -10.44 10.50 -3.50
CA PHE A 730 -10.12 10.95 -2.15
C PHE A 730 -8.80 10.31 -1.73
N ALA A 731 -7.80 11.13 -1.37
CA ALA A 731 -6.48 10.64 -0.96
C ALA A 731 -6.50 9.88 0.40
N GLY A 732 -7.61 9.96 1.13
CA GLY A 732 -7.88 9.31 2.40
C GLY A 732 -9.19 9.86 2.98
N LEU A 733 -9.61 9.38 4.15
CA LEU A 733 -10.77 9.92 4.85
C LEU A 733 -10.38 11.08 5.79
N ARG A 734 -11.34 12.00 6.02
CA ARG A 734 -11.29 13.11 6.97
C ARG A 734 -11.73 12.66 8.37
N GLY A 735 -11.21 13.33 9.40
CA GLY A 735 -11.56 13.11 10.81
C GLY A 735 -10.52 12.31 11.62
N ASP A 736 -10.65 12.34 12.94
CA ASP A 736 -9.68 11.74 13.89
C ASP A 736 -10.10 10.33 14.38
N GLY A 737 -11.25 9.84 13.90
CA GLY A 737 -11.81 8.54 14.27
C GLY A 737 -10.95 7.35 13.81
N ALA A 738 -11.15 6.18 14.44
CA ALA A 738 -10.41 4.95 14.11
C ALA A 738 -10.49 4.57 12.63
N LEU A 739 -11.67 4.73 12.02
CA LEU A 739 -11.89 4.46 10.60
C LEU A 739 -11.13 5.42 9.67
N ALA A 740 -11.09 6.71 10.00
CA ALA A 740 -10.37 7.68 9.19
C ALA A 740 -8.87 7.43 9.22
N ARG A 741 -8.34 7.09 10.40
CA ARG A 741 -6.93 6.69 10.60
C ARG A 741 -6.57 5.39 9.87
N ALA A 742 -7.47 4.43 9.80
CA ALA A 742 -7.24 3.17 9.10
C ALA A 742 -7.17 3.32 7.57
N LEU A 743 -7.79 4.38 7.04
CA LEU A 743 -7.89 4.64 5.60
C LEU A 743 -7.03 5.83 5.16
N ASP A 744 -6.13 6.29 6.03
CA ASP A 744 -5.26 7.41 5.71
C ASP A 744 -4.28 7.06 4.59
N GLY A 745 -4.06 8.01 3.68
CA GLY A 745 -3.27 7.86 2.45
C GLY A 745 -3.65 6.66 1.55
N GLN A 746 -4.85 6.10 1.74
CA GLN A 746 -5.41 5.10 0.84
C GLN A 746 -6.39 5.79 -0.09
N ARG A 747 -6.05 5.81 -1.38
CA ARG A 747 -6.90 6.48 -2.35
C ARG A 747 -8.22 5.70 -2.51
N VAL A 748 -9.33 6.36 -2.18
CA VAL A 748 -10.69 5.87 -2.40
C VAL A 748 -11.22 6.53 -3.67
N ARG A 749 -11.70 5.73 -4.61
CA ARG A 749 -12.37 6.20 -5.83
C ARG A 749 -13.86 5.93 -5.75
N LEU A 750 -14.65 6.99 -5.86
CA LEU A 750 -16.12 6.92 -5.92
C LEU A 750 -16.59 7.45 -7.29
N PRO A 751 -17.05 6.57 -8.18
CA PRO A 751 -17.72 7.00 -9.41
C PRO A 751 -19.11 7.57 -9.11
N SER A 752 -19.56 8.58 -9.85
CA SER A 752 -20.97 9.01 -9.87
C SER A 752 -21.54 9.37 -8.49
N VAL A 753 -20.76 10.13 -7.70
CA VAL A 753 -21.12 10.56 -6.34
C VAL A 753 -22.41 11.38 -6.34
N VAL A 754 -23.39 10.97 -5.53
CA VAL A 754 -24.57 11.80 -5.21
C VAL A 754 -24.29 12.72 -4.03
N SER A 755 -25.11 13.75 -3.82
CA SER A 755 -24.89 14.66 -2.69
C SER A 755 -25.45 14.11 -1.39
N LEU A 756 -24.62 14.08 -0.33
CA LEU A 756 -25.05 13.83 1.04
C LEU A 756 -24.93 15.10 1.89
N GLU A 757 -25.89 15.28 2.77
CA GLU A 757 -25.88 16.26 3.85
C GLU A 757 -25.90 15.52 5.19
N PRO A 758 -24.83 15.58 6.00
CA PRO A 758 -24.78 14.92 7.30
C PRO A 758 -25.79 15.52 8.27
N THR A 759 -26.49 14.68 9.02
CA THR A 759 -27.38 15.11 10.11
C THR A 759 -26.58 15.40 11.40
N ALA A 760 -27.24 15.98 12.41
CA ALA A 760 -26.60 16.27 13.69
C ALA A 760 -26.03 14.99 14.35
N GLY A 761 -24.74 15.00 14.69
CA GLY A 761 -24.04 13.86 15.29
C GLY A 761 -23.38 12.92 14.28
N ALA A 762 -23.63 13.09 12.99
CA ALA A 762 -22.91 12.38 11.93
C ALA A 762 -21.60 13.09 11.58
N VAL A 763 -20.59 12.32 11.18
CA VAL A 763 -19.24 12.78 10.82
C VAL A 763 -19.03 12.56 9.32
N THR A 764 -18.66 13.62 8.61
CA THR A 764 -18.27 13.53 7.21
C THR A 764 -16.85 12.97 7.10
N LEU A 765 -16.72 11.79 6.49
CA LEU A 765 -15.44 11.12 6.27
C LEU A 765 -14.84 11.44 4.90
N ALA A 766 -15.63 11.81 3.91
CA ALA A 766 -15.12 12.28 2.63
C ALA A 766 -16.05 13.35 2.08
N GLU A 767 -15.49 14.45 1.58
CA GLU A 767 -16.27 15.52 0.97
C GLU A 767 -15.62 16.00 -0.31
N VAL A 768 -16.46 16.35 -1.27
CA VAL A 768 -16.06 16.95 -2.54
C VAL A 768 -16.14 18.47 -2.38
N GLU A 769 -15.00 19.13 -2.42
CA GLU A 769 -14.92 20.59 -2.29
C GLU A 769 -15.28 21.30 -3.61
N PRO A 770 -15.81 22.54 -3.55
CA PRO A 770 -15.95 23.43 -4.71
C PRO A 770 -14.64 23.58 -5.50
N ALA A 771 -14.71 23.43 -6.83
CA ALA A 771 -13.56 23.64 -7.71
C ALA A 771 -14.02 24.20 -9.07
N PRO A 772 -13.15 24.96 -9.78
CA PRO A 772 -13.48 25.46 -11.12
C PRO A 772 -13.80 24.32 -12.09
N GLY A 773 -15.02 24.30 -12.65
CA GLY A 773 -15.50 23.26 -13.56
C GLY A 773 -16.09 22.03 -12.87
N ARG A 774 -16.21 22.04 -11.54
CA ARG A 774 -16.94 21.02 -10.78
C ARG A 774 -18.40 21.44 -10.60
N ARG A 775 -19.34 20.53 -10.86
CA ARG A 775 -20.79 20.80 -10.80
C ARG A 775 -21.62 19.57 -10.46
N ILE A 776 -22.89 19.79 -10.13
CA ILE A 776 -23.88 18.72 -10.01
C ILE A 776 -24.58 18.54 -11.36
N ASP A 777 -24.30 17.43 -12.03
CA ASP A 777 -24.95 17.06 -13.29
C ASP A 777 -26.29 16.36 -13.04
N ARG A 778 -27.38 17.02 -13.45
CA ARG A 778 -28.74 16.46 -13.45
C ARG A 778 -29.14 15.86 -14.79
N GLU A 779 -28.31 15.95 -15.83
CA GLU A 779 -28.56 15.37 -17.16
C GLU A 779 -27.65 14.16 -17.44
N TRP A 780 -27.12 13.53 -16.39
CA TRP A 780 -26.12 12.45 -16.45
C TRP A 780 -26.51 11.24 -17.32
N ARG A 781 -27.79 11.05 -17.64
CA ARG A 781 -28.27 10.00 -18.59
C ARG A 781 -28.27 10.42 -20.06
N ALA A 782 -28.37 11.71 -20.38
CA ALA A 782 -28.50 12.19 -21.76
C ALA A 782 -27.15 12.39 -22.46
N GLY A 783 -26.04 12.07 -21.78
CA GLY A 783 -24.69 12.48 -22.15
C GLY A 783 -24.58 13.99 -21.98
N SER A 784 -23.97 14.44 -20.88
CA SER A 784 -23.86 15.85 -20.46
C SER A 784 -23.51 16.78 -21.65
N ARG A 785 -24.53 17.41 -22.26
CA ARG A 785 -24.38 18.24 -23.47
C ARG A 785 -24.53 19.73 -23.16
N ARG A 786 -24.99 20.09 -21.97
CA ARG A 786 -25.29 21.47 -21.59
C ARG A 786 -24.15 22.10 -20.80
N ARG A 787 -23.70 23.25 -21.30
CA ARG A 787 -22.86 24.23 -20.59
C ARG A 787 -23.79 24.99 -19.64
N ALA A 788 -23.80 24.64 -18.37
CA ALA A 788 -24.45 25.46 -17.35
C ALA A 788 -23.37 26.03 -16.43
N ASP A 789 -23.50 27.32 -16.14
CA ASP A 789 -22.67 28.13 -15.23
C ASP A 789 -22.76 27.70 -13.75
N ASP A 790 -23.34 26.52 -13.48
CA ASP A 790 -23.64 26.02 -12.14
C ASP A 790 -22.39 25.36 -11.54
N SER A 791 -21.42 26.17 -11.14
CA SER A 791 -20.33 25.71 -10.29
C SER A 791 -20.86 25.18 -8.96
N LEU A 792 -20.24 24.13 -8.43
CA LEU A 792 -20.53 23.65 -7.08
C LEU A 792 -20.21 24.76 -6.06
N GLU A 793 -21.23 25.31 -5.38
CA GLU A 793 -21.08 26.46 -4.47
C GLU A 793 -20.62 26.07 -3.05
N ALA A 794 -20.95 24.85 -2.62
CA ALA A 794 -20.66 24.34 -1.28
C ALA A 794 -20.10 22.91 -1.34
N SER A 795 -19.34 22.51 -0.33
CA SER A 795 -18.84 21.14 -0.25
C SER A 795 -19.98 20.14 -0.09
N VAL A 796 -19.79 18.96 -0.66
CA VAL A 796 -20.77 17.88 -0.67
C VAL A 796 -20.17 16.65 -0.02
N ALA A 797 -20.83 16.09 1.00
CA ALA A 797 -20.35 14.86 1.61
C ALA A 797 -20.56 13.67 0.65
N ALA A 798 -19.55 12.79 0.60
CA ALA A 798 -19.55 11.58 -0.21
C ALA A 798 -19.54 10.31 0.67
N ILE A 799 -18.96 10.39 1.87
CA ILE A 799 -19.00 9.32 2.87
C ILE A 799 -19.33 9.94 4.22
N VAL A 800 -20.36 9.42 4.88
CA VAL A 800 -20.81 9.85 6.20
C VAL A 800 -20.80 8.66 7.15
N ALA A 801 -20.19 8.81 8.31
CA ALA A 801 -20.29 7.86 9.41
C ALA A 801 -21.16 8.43 10.53
N HIS A 802 -21.90 7.57 11.21
CA HIS A 802 -22.79 7.98 12.28
C HIS A 802 -22.76 6.96 13.42
N GLU A 803 -22.64 7.47 14.65
CA GLU A 803 -22.72 6.70 15.88
C GLU A 803 -23.69 7.42 16.84
N PRO A 804 -25.02 7.31 16.65
CA PRO A 804 -25.99 8.04 17.46
C PRO A 804 -25.93 7.67 18.95
N VAL A 805 -25.52 6.44 19.26
CA VAL A 805 -25.33 5.89 20.61
C VAL A 805 -24.11 4.97 20.57
N PRO A 806 -23.29 4.90 21.64
CA PRO A 806 -22.11 4.03 21.66
C PRO A 806 -22.41 2.59 21.22
N GLY A 807 -21.66 2.10 20.23
CA GLY A 807 -21.78 0.74 19.69
C GLY A 807 -22.84 0.55 18.61
N ARG A 808 -23.67 1.56 18.31
CA ARG A 808 -24.57 1.57 17.15
C ARG A 808 -23.96 2.41 16.06
N ARG A 809 -23.33 1.78 15.07
CA ARG A 809 -22.53 2.45 14.04
C ARG A 809 -23.06 2.15 12.66
N SER A 810 -23.03 3.17 11.81
CA SER A 810 -23.39 3.04 10.40
C SER A 810 -22.55 3.93 9.50
N ILE A 811 -22.41 3.51 8.24
CA ILE A 811 -21.75 4.28 7.19
C ILE A 811 -22.72 4.43 6.02
N VAL A 812 -22.85 5.63 5.48
CA VAL A 812 -23.55 5.91 4.22
C VAL A 812 -22.52 6.36 3.18
N ILE A 813 -22.49 5.68 2.05
CA ILE A 813 -21.55 5.95 0.95
C ILE A 813 -22.36 6.38 -0.28
N ALA A 814 -22.07 7.58 -0.78
CA ALA A 814 -22.79 8.25 -1.87
C ALA A 814 -22.51 7.69 -3.27
N CYS A 815 -22.07 6.44 -3.35
CA CYS A 815 -21.78 5.74 -4.57
C CYS A 815 -22.18 4.27 -4.36
N PRO A 816 -22.90 3.61 -5.28
CA PRO A 816 -23.18 2.18 -5.19
C PRO A 816 -22.04 1.33 -5.77
N ASP A 817 -21.32 1.86 -6.75
CA ASP A 817 -20.36 1.11 -7.57
C ASP A 817 -18.97 0.99 -6.92
N TRP A 818 -18.74 1.66 -5.80
CA TRP A 818 -17.42 1.72 -5.14
C TRP A 818 -16.85 0.35 -4.74
N MET A 819 -17.72 -0.65 -4.54
CA MET A 819 -17.35 -2.00 -4.11
C MET A 819 -17.09 -2.95 -5.28
N LEU A 820 -17.54 -2.59 -6.49
CA LEU A 820 -17.47 -3.49 -7.64
C LEU A 820 -16.02 -3.84 -7.94
N SER A 821 -15.74 -5.09 -8.30
CA SER A 821 -14.40 -5.53 -8.71
C SER A 821 -13.81 -4.63 -9.81
N ALA A 822 -14.65 -4.13 -10.73
CA ALA A 822 -14.27 -3.17 -11.78
C ALA A 822 -13.78 -1.80 -11.26
N VAL A 823 -14.07 -1.45 -10.01
CA VAL A 823 -13.68 -0.20 -9.35
C VAL A 823 -12.61 -0.47 -8.29
N ALA A 824 -12.90 -1.40 -7.37
CA ALA A 824 -12.09 -1.68 -6.19
C ALA A 824 -10.84 -2.52 -6.48
N ALA A 825 -10.84 -3.33 -7.54
CA ALA A 825 -9.72 -4.19 -7.92
C ALA A 825 -9.01 -3.75 -9.21
N ARG A 826 -9.16 -2.49 -9.60
CA ARG A 826 -8.39 -1.94 -10.73
C ARG A 826 -6.91 -2.02 -10.45
N ARG A 827 -6.17 -2.47 -11.44
CA ARG A 827 -4.72 -2.60 -11.36
C ARG A 827 -4.06 -1.77 -12.45
N THR A 828 -2.95 -1.16 -12.08
CA THR A 828 -2.08 -0.44 -12.99
C THR A 828 -0.76 -1.19 -13.07
N PRO A 829 -0.20 -1.38 -14.28
CA PRO A 829 1.13 -1.96 -14.42
C PRO A 829 2.15 -1.04 -13.75
N VAL A 830 2.96 -1.64 -12.89
CA VAL A 830 4.12 -1.03 -12.23
C VAL A 830 5.36 -1.47 -12.99
N ALA A 831 6.43 -0.66 -12.96
CA ALA A 831 7.73 -1.06 -13.50
C ALA A 831 8.14 -2.44 -12.94
N GLY A 832 8.64 -3.33 -13.79
CA GLY A 832 8.94 -4.72 -13.43
C GLY A 832 7.91 -5.77 -13.88
N GLY A 833 6.77 -5.38 -14.46
CA GLY A 833 5.79 -6.33 -15.03
C GLY A 833 4.67 -6.75 -14.07
N HIS A 834 4.70 -6.28 -12.84
CA HIS A 834 3.63 -6.45 -11.87
C HIS A 834 2.47 -5.48 -12.06
N THR A 835 1.32 -5.83 -11.50
CA THR A 835 0.15 -4.96 -11.47
C THR A 835 -0.23 -4.70 -10.02
N ALA A 836 -0.27 -3.43 -9.63
CA ALA A 836 -0.61 -3.02 -8.27
C ALA A 836 -1.98 -2.34 -8.27
N LEU A 837 -2.72 -2.45 -7.16
CA LEU A 837 -4.04 -1.83 -7.06
C LEU A 837 -3.92 -0.32 -7.27
N THR A 838 -4.69 0.22 -8.20
CA THR A 838 -4.69 1.64 -8.52
C THR A 838 -5.31 2.47 -7.39
N ASP A 839 -6.35 1.93 -6.74
CA ASP A 839 -7.15 2.59 -5.71
C ASP A 839 -7.41 1.62 -4.53
N PRO A 840 -6.39 1.27 -3.71
CA PRO A 840 -6.52 0.25 -2.67
C PRO A 840 -7.51 0.63 -1.55
N GLY A 841 -7.82 1.93 -1.42
CA GLY A 841 -8.72 2.46 -0.39
C GLY A 841 -10.14 1.92 -0.48
N ASN A 842 -10.60 1.46 -1.64
CA ASN A 842 -11.94 0.86 -1.77
C ASN A 842 -12.03 -0.49 -1.03
N LEU A 843 -11.06 -1.39 -1.22
CA LEU A 843 -11.04 -2.67 -0.49
C LEU A 843 -10.76 -2.47 1.00
N ALA A 844 -9.92 -1.49 1.34
CA ALA A 844 -9.70 -1.12 2.72
C ALA A 844 -10.97 -0.51 3.36
N LEU A 845 -11.72 0.33 2.65
CA LEU A 845 -12.97 0.90 3.17
C LEU A 845 -14.00 -0.20 3.44
N ALA A 846 -14.06 -1.22 2.58
CA ALA A 846 -14.92 -2.37 2.81
C ALA A 846 -14.52 -3.18 4.06
N THR A 847 -13.22 -3.45 4.24
CA THR A 847 -12.73 -4.26 5.35
C THR A 847 -12.70 -3.49 6.68
N GLN A 848 -12.03 -2.33 6.71
CA GLN A 848 -11.92 -1.47 7.89
C GLN A 848 -13.26 -0.84 8.27
N GLY A 849 -14.08 -0.46 7.29
CA GLY A 849 -15.45 0.02 7.52
C GLY A 849 -16.33 -1.05 8.15
N ALA A 850 -16.24 -2.31 7.68
CA ALA A 850 -16.98 -3.43 8.27
C ALA A 850 -16.55 -3.73 9.71
N LEU A 851 -15.24 -3.71 10.01
CA LEU A 851 -14.74 -3.82 11.38
C LEU A 851 -15.26 -2.69 12.27
N TRP A 852 -15.22 -1.46 11.77
CA TRP A 852 -15.67 -0.29 12.53
C TRP A 852 -17.17 -0.36 12.86
N VAL A 853 -18.04 -0.64 11.88
CA VAL A 853 -19.48 -0.75 12.16
C VAL A 853 -19.78 -1.93 13.09
N ALA A 854 -19.05 -3.04 12.97
CA ALA A 854 -19.21 -4.22 13.83
C ALA A 854 -18.71 -4.02 15.28
N GLY A 855 -18.08 -2.88 15.59
CA GLY A 855 -17.50 -2.60 16.91
C GLY A 855 -16.18 -3.33 17.19
N LEU A 856 -15.47 -3.72 16.14
CA LEU A 856 -14.21 -4.47 16.19
C LEU A 856 -12.98 -3.55 16.01
N ASP A 857 -13.01 -2.35 16.61
CA ASP A 857 -11.91 -1.37 16.56
C ASP A 857 -10.53 -1.97 16.91
N PRO A 858 -10.41 -2.89 17.90
CA PRO A 858 -9.13 -3.51 18.23
C PRO A 858 -8.54 -4.36 17.11
N LEU A 859 -9.30 -4.75 16.08
CA LEU A 859 -8.81 -5.51 14.93
C LEU A 859 -8.45 -4.63 13.73
N MET A 860 -8.74 -3.33 13.78
CA MET A 860 -8.44 -2.40 12.71
C MET A 860 -6.94 -2.08 12.65
N SER A 861 -6.39 -1.95 11.44
CA SER A 861 -5.04 -1.40 11.21
C SER A 861 -5.13 0.12 11.33
N ALA A 862 -4.61 0.71 12.40
CA ALA A 862 -4.70 2.15 12.62
C ALA A 862 -3.32 2.81 12.42
N SER A 863 -3.20 3.66 11.41
CA SER A 863 -1.98 4.42 11.12
C SER A 863 -1.48 5.14 12.37
N ALA A 864 -0.34 4.71 12.92
CA ALA A 864 0.42 5.38 13.96
C ALA A 864 0.99 6.69 13.42
N ALA A 865 1.30 6.76 12.12
CA ALA A 865 1.70 7.99 11.44
C ALA A 865 0.57 9.05 11.44
N ALA A 866 -0.70 8.63 11.46
CA ALA A 866 -1.83 9.54 11.60
C ALA A 866 -2.00 10.13 13.01
N ARG A 867 -1.20 9.71 14.02
CA ARG A 867 -1.27 10.29 15.37
C ARG A 867 -0.58 11.64 15.51
N ASP A 868 0.44 11.92 14.69
CA ASP A 868 1.28 13.13 14.83
C ASP A 868 1.69 13.81 13.52
N ALA A 869 1.34 13.26 12.35
CA ALA A 869 1.68 13.90 11.09
C ALA A 869 0.74 15.09 10.79
N ALA A 870 1.25 16.29 11.02
CA ALA A 870 0.51 17.52 10.75
C ALA A 870 0.19 17.63 9.25
N ARG A 871 -1.11 17.71 8.92
CA ARG A 871 -1.58 17.82 7.53
C ARG A 871 -1.57 19.27 7.08
N VAL A 872 -1.18 19.50 5.83
CA VAL A 872 -1.18 20.82 5.22
C VAL A 872 -2.65 21.29 5.08
N GLN A 873 -3.06 22.20 5.97
CA GLN A 873 -4.31 22.96 5.84
C GLN A 873 -4.17 23.97 4.69
N ALA A 874 -5.30 24.44 4.16
CA ALA A 874 -5.37 25.36 3.01
C ALA A 874 -4.23 26.40 3.04
N VAL A 875 -3.36 26.34 2.03
CA VAL A 875 -2.12 27.13 2.00
C VAL A 875 -2.47 28.63 1.92
N PRO A 876 -2.18 29.44 2.95
CA PRO A 876 -2.35 30.88 2.86
C PRO A 876 -1.35 31.46 1.85
N GLY A 877 -1.60 32.67 1.32
CA GLY A 877 -0.77 33.34 0.31
C GLY A 877 0.70 33.60 0.73
N LEU A 878 1.50 32.54 0.82
CA LEU A 878 2.90 32.51 1.28
C LEU A 878 3.91 32.93 0.19
N TRP A 879 3.43 33.46 -0.94
CA TRP A 879 4.28 33.96 -2.03
C TRP A 879 5.24 35.08 -1.60
N TRP A 880 4.94 35.78 -0.50
CA TRP A 880 5.85 36.77 0.10
C TRP A 880 7.23 36.17 0.43
N ALA A 881 7.32 34.87 0.67
CA ALA A 881 8.59 34.18 0.94
C ALA A 881 9.61 34.32 -0.20
N MET A 882 9.13 34.52 -1.44
CA MET A 882 9.99 34.76 -2.61
C MET A 882 10.73 36.11 -2.56
N SER A 883 10.39 36.99 -1.62
CA SER A 883 11.14 38.22 -1.36
C SER A 883 12.40 37.99 -0.50
N LEU A 884 12.50 36.87 0.24
CA LEU A 884 13.62 36.59 1.14
C LEU A 884 14.99 36.54 0.42
N PRO A 885 15.14 35.90 -0.77
CA PRO A 885 16.39 35.96 -1.53
C PRO A 885 16.81 37.39 -1.90
N VAL A 886 15.86 38.26 -2.22
CA VAL A 886 16.11 39.67 -2.55
C VAL A 886 16.61 40.43 -1.33
N ILE A 887 16.04 40.16 -0.15
CA ILE A 887 16.50 40.73 1.13
C ILE A 887 17.93 40.28 1.44
N VAL A 888 18.26 39.00 1.24
CA VAL A 888 19.63 38.47 1.42
C VAL A 888 20.63 39.20 0.52
N LEU A 889 20.27 39.47 -0.74
CA LEU A 889 21.12 40.25 -1.66
C LEU A 889 21.29 41.71 -1.20
N ALA A 890 20.23 42.34 -0.72
CA ALA A 890 20.28 43.72 -0.22
C ALA A 890 21.16 43.85 1.03
N VAL A 891 21.06 42.90 1.97
CA VAL A 891 21.94 42.81 3.14
C VAL A 891 23.39 42.60 2.71
N GLY A 892 23.62 41.70 1.75
CA GLY A 892 24.95 41.49 1.18
C GLY A 892 25.56 42.76 0.58
N ALA A 893 24.78 43.49 -0.22
CA ALA A 893 25.20 44.77 -0.78
C ALA A 893 25.57 45.81 0.29
N LEU A 894 24.81 45.86 1.39
CA LEU A 894 25.10 46.75 2.52
C LEU A 894 26.40 46.37 3.23
N VAL A 895 26.61 45.07 3.48
CA VAL A 895 27.83 44.54 4.13
C VAL A 895 29.06 44.83 3.27
N VAL A 896 28.98 44.57 1.96
CA VAL A 896 30.08 44.84 1.01
C VAL A 896 30.36 46.34 0.92
N ARG A 897 29.32 47.19 0.86
CA ARG A 897 29.47 48.65 0.79
C ARG A 897 30.11 49.24 2.04
N ARG A 898 29.69 48.83 3.25
CA ARG A 898 30.27 49.30 4.52
C ARG A 898 31.75 48.94 4.62
N ARG A 899 32.14 47.80 4.06
CA ARG A 899 33.54 47.35 4.02
C ARG A 899 34.36 48.06 2.94
N GLY A 900 33.76 48.46 1.83
CA GLY A 900 34.44 49.32 0.84
C GLY A 900 34.69 50.75 1.36
N ALA A 901 33.97 51.17 2.41
CA ALA A 901 34.08 52.48 3.04
C ALA A 901 34.97 52.52 4.30
N ALA A 902 35.46 51.37 4.77
CA ALA A 902 36.31 51.20 5.95
C ALA A 902 37.65 50.56 5.54
#